data_AF-A0A8C2AW19-F1
#
_entry.id   AF-A0A8C2AW19-F1
#
_cell.length_a   1.000
_cell.length_b   1.000
_cell.length_c   1.000
_cell.angle_alpha   90.00
_cell.angle_beta   90.00
_cell.angle_gamma   90.00
#
_symmetry.space_group_name_H-M   'P 1'
#
loop_
_entity.id
_entity.type
_entity.pdbx_description
1 polymer ?
#
loop_
_entity_poly.entity_id
_entity_poly.type
_entity_poly.pdbx_seq_one_letter_code
_entity_poly.pdbx_strand_id
1 'polypeptide(L)'
;MHRPFFAEQLTAFEVWLTMGVENRNPPEQLPIVLQVLLSQVHRRRALDLLRQFLDLGPWAVSLALSVGIFPYVLKLLQSSARELRPILVFIWAKILAVDSSCQADLVKDNGHKYFLSVLADPDMPAEHRTMAVFILAVIVNNYNTGQEACLQGNLIAICLEQLNDPHSLLRQWVAICLGRIWQNFDSARWCGVRDSAHEKLYSLLSDPIAEVRCAAVFALGTFVGNSAERTDHSTTIDHNVAMMLAQLINDGSPIVRKELVVALSHLVIQYESNFCTVALQFMEEEKSYAVPSPANSTETGNVTLGRDSPAIPRLRSVNSYTNLRAATTARTLNKSLQNLNLNEEGGPAAFSPGNLSTSSSASSTLGSPDNDEYLLSFETIDKMRRVSSYSSLNSLIGVSFNSVYTQIWRVLLHLTADPFPDVSDLTMKVLNSIAYKATINARTQRILDSGSLTQSAPSSPTSKGTLIHQAGASHRSKCSSSPSSGSPPMPGASSSSLTNEVPKPPVQEGPPSHPPYTPTLGSQAPHSQQFPRTRKMFDKGPDQTAEDEDETTAHRSFISVSLQTGLCDWSAKYFAQPIMKIPEEHDSESQVHKEREWRFLRNAQVHRQSQCITQRGVTRLDDQIFINRNPGVPSVVKFHPFNPCIAVADKDSICFWDWEKGERLDYFYNGNPRYTRITAMEYLNGHDCSLLLTGTDDGALRIWKNFADQRNPEMVTAWQGLSDMLPTTRGLARRVSICLDRSKQGGSGMVVDWEQETGLLMTSGDVRVIRIWDTEREMKVQDIPTGADSCVTSLSCDPQRSLVAAGLGDGSVRVYDRRMGPNECRVMTYREHGAWVVKAYLQKEPEGHIISVSVNGDVRFFDPRTPESINILQTAKGLMALDIHPQANLFACGSMNQFIAVYNSNGDVISNIKYYDGFMGQRIGAISCLAFHPYWVRQISKMKTVFITRSCSVGKANLKFQVVT
;
A
#
# COMPACT_ATOMS: atom_id res chain seq x y z
N MET A 1 65.58 22.80 -6.99
CA MET A 1 64.78 21.57 -7.15
C MET A 1 64.02 21.30 -5.86
N HIS A 2 62.75 20.92 -5.91
CA HIS A 2 62.09 20.28 -4.78
C HIS A 2 62.54 18.81 -4.70
N ARG A 3 62.60 18.22 -3.49
CA ARG A 3 62.86 16.78 -3.34
C ARG A 3 61.63 15.98 -3.77
N PRO A 4 61.79 14.84 -4.47
CA PRO A 4 60.66 14.05 -4.99
C PRO A 4 59.85 13.33 -3.91
N PHE A 5 60.35 13.25 -2.67
CA PHE A 5 59.74 12.56 -1.53
C PHE A 5 58.21 12.62 -1.44
N PHE A 6 57.59 13.80 -1.50
CA PHE A 6 56.11 13.88 -1.42
C PHE A 6 55.40 13.28 -2.63
N ALA A 7 55.98 13.39 -3.84
CA ALA A 7 55.43 12.74 -5.03
C ALA A 7 55.61 11.22 -4.99
N GLU A 8 56.73 10.73 -4.45
CA GLU A 8 56.99 9.30 -4.23
C GLU A 8 56.02 8.70 -3.20
N GLN A 9 55.84 9.35 -2.05
CA GLN A 9 54.94 8.88 -0.98
C GLN A 9 53.46 8.91 -1.40
N LEU A 10 53.02 9.93 -2.14
CA LEU A 10 51.68 9.92 -2.75
C LEU A 10 51.51 8.77 -3.76
N THR A 11 52.56 8.43 -4.52
CA THR A 11 52.50 7.32 -5.48
C THR A 11 52.48 5.96 -4.78
N ALA A 12 53.18 5.79 -3.65
CA ALA A 12 53.09 4.59 -2.82
C ALA A 12 51.67 4.40 -2.23
N PHE A 13 51.04 5.49 -1.79
CA PHE A 13 49.66 5.48 -1.31
C PHE A 13 48.64 5.17 -2.44
N GLU A 14 48.87 5.71 -3.64
CA GLU A 14 48.09 5.40 -4.85
C GLU A 14 48.19 3.91 -5.22
N VAL A 15 49.40 3.32 -5.17
CA VAL A 15 49.57 1.86 -5.35
C VAL A 15 48.84 1.08 -4.26
N TRP A 16 48.90 1.48 -2.99
CA TRP A 16 48.17 0.83 -1.90
C TRP A 16 46.66 0.80 -2.17
N LEU A 17 46.08 1.90 -2.67
CA LEU A 17 44.66 1.98 -3.06
C LEU A 17 44.30 1.01 -4.20
N THR A 18 45.12 0.94 -5.25
CA THR A 18 44.84 0.08 -6.43
C THR A 18 44.80 -1.41 -6.11
N MET A 19 45.45 -1.87 -5.03
CA MET A 19 45.61 -3.30 -4.76
C MET A 19 44.45 -3.95 -3.97
N GLY A 20 43.38 -3.21 -3.63
CA GLY A 20 42.17 -3.76 -3.03
C GLY A 20 42.12 -3.78 -1.49
N VAL A 21 40.91 -3.93 -0.95
CA VAL A 21 40.55 -3.59 0.45
C VAL A 21 40.67 -4.77 1.43
N GLU A 22 40.71 -6.01 0.94
CA GLU A 22 40.54 -7.20 1.78
C GLU A 22 41.70 -7.43 2.76
N ASN A 23 41.39 -7.28 4.06
CA ASN A 23 42.21 -7.65 5.22
C ASN A 23 43.68 -7.22 5.15
N ARG A 24 43.93 -5.90 5.10
CA ARG A 24 45.27 -5.31 5.03
C ARG A 24 45.59 -4.40 6.20
N ASN A 25 46.89 -4.24 6.46
CA ASN A 25 47.40 -3.21 7.36
C ASN A 25 47.01 -1.80 6.85
N PRO A 26 46.75 -0.85 7.75
CA PRO A 26 46.43 0.53 7.37
C PRO A 26 47.60 1.19 6.60
N PRO A 27 47.32 2.12 5.67
CA PRO A 27 48.34 2.75 4.85
C PRO A 27 49.26 3.67 5.67
N GLU A 28 50.53 3.30 5.81
CA GLU A 28 51.57 4.02 6.56
C GLU A 28 51.77 5.47 6.07
N GLN A 29 51.41 5.76 4.81
CA GLN A 29 51.56 7.07 4.19
C GLN A 29 50.44 8.06 4.57
N LEU A 30 49.36 7.63 5.24
CA LEU A 30 48.20 8.48 5.55
C LEU A 30 48.55 9.77 6.35
N PRO A 31 49.45 9.74 7.36
CA PRO A 31 49.93 10.97 8.02
C PRO A 31 50.76 11.87 7.09
N ILE A 32 51.42 11.32 6.07
CA ILE A 32 52.17 12.07 5.06
C ILE A 32 51.18 12.79 4.12
N VAL A 33 50.09 12.14 3.71
CA VAL A 33 49.01 12.77 2.92
C VAL A 33 48.48 14.02 3.64
N LEU A 34 48.24 13.93 4.95
CA LEU A 34 47.82 15.06 5.80
C LEU A 34 48.83 16.23 5.76
N GLN A 35 50.13 15.95 5.89
CA GLN A 35 51.17 17.00 5.76
C GLN A 35 51.19 17.63 4.37
N VAL A 36 50.90 16.85 3.31
CA VAL A 36 50.84 17.36 1.93
C VAL A 36 49.65 18.29 1.69
N LEU A 37 48.52 18.14 2.42
CA LEU A 37 47.36 19.06 2.29
C LEU A 37 47.73 20.53 2.54
N LEU A 38 48.72 20.79 3.40
CA LEU A 38 49.23 22.13 3.65
C LEU A 38 49.92 22.74 2.41
N SER A 39 50.64 21.94 1.62
CA SER A 39 51.37 22.38 0.43
C SER A 39 50.46 22.60 -0.78
N GLN A 40 50.45 23.81 -1.33
CA GLN A 40 49.65 24.13 -2.53
C GLN A 40 50.00 23.25 -3.74
N VAL A 41 51.28 22.93 -3.95
CA VAL A 41 51.80 22.27 -5.18
C VAL A 41 51.25 20.84 -5.37
N HIS A 42 50.94 20.14 -4.27
CA HIS A 42 50.49 18.75 -4.32
C HIS A 42 49.10 18.53 -3.70
N ARG A 43 48.46 19.60 -3.18
CA ARG A 43 47.15 19.56 -2.51
C ARG A 43 46.09 18.83 -3.32
N ARG A 44 45.96 19.11 -4.62
CA ARG A 44 44.93 18.50 -5.48
C ARG A 44 45.09 16.99 -5.62
N ARG A 45 46.31 16.47 -5.79
CA ARG A 45 46.58 15.01 -5.83
C ARG A 45 46.39 14.38 -4.44
N ALA A 46 46.84 15.03 -3.37
CA ALA A 46 46.62 14.54 -2.01
C ALA A 46 45.14 14.48 -1.61
N LEU A 47 44.33 15.48 -2.01
CA LEU A 47 42.89 15.49 -1.79
C LEU A 47 42.16 14.43 -2.63
N ASP A 48 42.56 14.18 -3.88
CA ASP A 48 41.90 13.16 -4.70
C ASP A 48 42.26 11.73 -4.25
N LEU A 49 43.51 11.48 -3.86
CA LEU A 49 43.89 10.21 -3.24
C LEU A 49 43.20 9.99 -1.88
N LEU A 50 43.03 11.06 -1.08
CA LEU A 50 42.21 11.02 0.13
C LEU A 50 40.73 10.73 -0.20
N ARG A 51 40.18 11.34 -1.24
CA ARG A 51 38.80 11.10 -1.71
C ARG A 51 38.58 9.62 -2.05
N GLN A 52 39.52 9.01 -2.78
CA GLN A 52 39.53 7.58 -3.10
C GLN A 52 39.64 6.71 -1.83
N PHE A 53 40.52 7.09 -0.89
CA PHE A 53 40.67 6.37 0.39
C PHE A 53 39.40 6.39 1.25
N LEU A 54 38.73 7.54 1.38
CA LEU A 54 37.48 7.67 2.14
C LEU A 54 36.30 6.93 1.49
N ASP A 55 36.36 6.66 0.17
CA ASP A 55 35.35 5.86 -0.52
C ASP A 55 35.42 4.36 -0.16
N LEU A 56 36.53 3.88 0.43
CA LEU A 56 36.68 2.48 0.85
C LEU A 56 35.74 2.07 2.02
N GLY A 57 35.00 3.02 2.59
CA GLY A 57 33.93 2.81 3.56
C GLY A 57 34.19 3.42 4.94
N PRO A 58 33.25 3.25 5.90
CA PRO A 58 33.27 3.98 7.18
C PRO A 58 34.53 3.78 8.03
N TRP A 59 35.17 2.60 7.91
CA TRP A 59 36.42 2.29 8.61
C TRP A 59 37.57 3.23 8.18
N ALA A 60 37.64 3.58 6.89
CA ALA A 60 38.67 4.46 6.34
C ALA A 60 38.44 5.91 6.76
N VAL A 61 37.18 6.34 6.85
CA VAL A 61 36.78 7.64 7.41
C VAL A 61 37.19 7.74 8.88
N SER A 62 36.89 6.73 9.69
CA SER A 62 37.31 6.67 11.10
C SER A 62 38.83 6.72 11.27
N LEU A 63 39.58 6.02 10.40
CA LEU A 63 41.04 6.08 10.41
C LEU A 63 41.59 7.46 10.00
N ALA A 64 41.00 8.12 9.01
CA ALA A 64 41.41 9.46 8.61
C ALA A 64 41.09 10.52 9.69
N LEU A 65 39.95 10.40 10.37
CA LEU A 65 39.57 11.26 11.49
C LEU A 65 40.51 11.07 12.70
N SER A 66 40.86 9.83 13.05
CA SER A 66 41.81 9.55 14.15
C SER A 66 43.26 9.95 13.86
N VAL A 67 43.67 10.00 12.59
CA VAL A 67 44.93 10.64 12.14
C VAL A 67 44.88 12.17 12.23
N GLY A 68 43.71 12.77 12.52
CA GLY A 68 43.55 14.20 12.80
C GLY A 68 43.31 15.05 11.57
N ILE A 69 42.74 14.50 10.49
CA ILE A 69 42.59 15.22 9.21
C ILE A 69 41.56 16.37 9.25
N PHE A 70 40.62 16.31 10.20
CA PHE A 70 39.44 17.18 10.27
C PHE A 70 39.74 18.69 10.22
N PRO A 71 40.66 19.26 11.03
CA PRO A 71 40.90 20.72 11.03
C PRO A 71 41.50 21.24 9.71
N TYR A 72 42.22 20.39 8.98
CA TYR A 72 42.81 20.73 7.69
C TYR A 72 41.73 20.82 6.61
N VAL A 73 40.80 19.86 6.57
CA VAL A 73 39.69 19.84 5.61
C VAL A 73 38.67 20.94 5.91
N LEU A 74 38.41 21.23 7.19
CA LEU A 74 37.59 22.37 7.63
C LEU A 74 38.17 23.71 7.16
N LYS A 75 39.46 23.93 7.40
CA LYS A 75 40.14 25.17 6.96
C LYS A 75 40.19 25.31 5.43
N LEU A 76 40.13 24.22 4.68
CA LEU A 76 40.07 24.26 3.21
C LEU A 76 38.73 24.76 2.65
N LEU A 77 37.64 24.75 3.43
CA LEU A 77 36.36 25.37 3.03
C LEU A 77 36.45 26.91 2.89
N GLN A 78 37.49 27.54 3.48
CA GLN A 78 37.77 28.96 3.31
C GLN A 78 38.47 29.28 1.98
N SER A 79 38.72 28.28 1.12
CA SER A 79 39.39 28.46 -0.17
C SER A 79 38.41 28.81 -1.29
N SER A 80 38.73 29.86 -2.06
CA SER A 80 37.98 30.28 -3.25
C SER A 80 38.30 29.46 -4.53
N ALA A 81 39.17 28.45 -4.44
CA ALA A 81 39.61 27.66 -5.59
C ALA A 81 38.51 26.70 -6.09
N ARG A 82 37.81 27.07 -7.17
CA ARG A 82 36.72 26.27 -7.77
C ARG A 82 37.10 24.80 -8.02
N GLU A 83 38.34 24.52 -8.41
CA GLU A 83 38.82 23.14 -8.65
C GLU A 83 38.78 22.22 -7.42
N LEU A 84 38.71 22.77 -6.20
CA LEU A 84 38.61 22.00 -4.96
C LEU A 84 37.16 21.68 -4.58
N ARG A 85 36.15 22.35 -5.19
CA ARG A 85 34.72 22.17 -4.86
C ARG A 85 34.27 20.70 -4.95
N PRO A 86 34.46 19.96 -6.07
CA PRO A 86 33.98 18.58 -6.18
C PRO A 86 34.61 17.64 -5.15
N ILE A 87 35.90 17.82 -4.89
CA ILE A 87 36.69 16.93 -4.03
C ILE A 87 36.38 17.19 -2.55
N LEU A 88 36.33 18.46 -2.11
CA LEU A 88 35.98 18.82 -0.73
C LEU A 88 34.53 18.44 -0.39
N VAL A 89 33.60 18.59 -1.33
CA VAL A 89 32.20 18.14 -1.16
C VAL A 89 32.13 16.63 -0.98
N PHE A 90 32.84 15.84 -1.79
CA PHE A 90 32.88 14.39 -1.62
C PHE A 90 33.47 13.98 -0.26
N ILE A 91 34.59 14.60 0.15
CA ILE A 91 35.23 14.33 1.46
C ILE A 91 34.27 14.64 2.61
N TRP A 92 33.57 15.78 2.57
CA TRP A 92 32.62 16.15 3.62
C TRP A 92 31.37 15.28 3.66
N ALA A 93 30.87 14.81 2.51
CA ALA A 93 29.80 13.82 2.48
C ALA A 93 30.24 12.50 3.13
N LYS A 94 31.48 12.03 2.87
CA LYS A 94 32.02 10.83 3.53
C LYS A 94 32.21 11.00 5.03
N ILE A 95 32.63 12.17 5.51
CA ILE A 95 32.76 12.47 6.94
C ILE A 95 31.38 12.47 7.62
N LEU A 96 30.43 13.26 7.10
CA LEU A 96 29.10 13.41 7.72
C LEU A 96 28.20 12.16 7.61
N ALA A 97 28.49 11.25 6.68
CA ALA A 97 27.84 9.93 6.62
C ALA A 97 28.33 8.94 7.70
N VAL A 98 29.36 9.30 8.47
CA VAL A 98 29.95 8.46 9.54
C VAL A 98 29.89 9.16 10.90
N ASP A 99 30.12 10.47 10.94
CA ASP A 99 30.00 11.30 12.14
C ASP A 99 29.24 12.60 11.85
N SER A 100 27.98 12.66 12.28
CA SER A 100 27.14 13.85 12.15
C SER A 100 27.44 14.94 13.20
N SER A 101 28.19 14.65 14.27
CA SER A 101 28.49 15.64 15.32
C SER A 101 29.31 16.83 14.81
N CYS A 102 30.09 16.58 13.74
CA CYS A 102 30.84 17.56 12.95
C CYS A 102 29.99 18.76 12.43
N GLN A 103 28.66 18.69 12.46
CA GLN A 103 27.77 19.81 12.11
C GLN A 103 28.01 21.09 12.94
N ALA A 104 28.41 20.96 14.21
CA ALA A 104 28.60 22.10 15.10
C ALA A 104 29.76 23.01 14.64
N ASP A 105 30.92 22.44 14.31
CA ASP A 105 32.06 23.20 13.81
C ASP A 105 31.84 23.73 12.38
N LEU A 106 31.10 23.00 11.54
CA LEU A 106 30.69 23.47 10.20
C LEU A 106 29.78 24.70 10.23
N VAL A 107 28.95 24.86 11.26
CA VAL A 107 28.13 26.07 11.44
C VAL A 107 29.00 27.21 11.96
N LYS A 108 29.75 26.96 13.04
CA LYS A 108 30.67 27.89 13.72
C LYS A 108 31.70 28.54 12.79
N ASP A 109 32.42 27.75 12.00
CA ASP A 109 33.44 28.24 11.05
C ASP A 109 32.84 28.70 9.71
N ASN A 110 31.51 28.90 9.64
CA ASN A 110 30.75 29.34 8.46
C ASN A 110 30.82 28.40 7.24
N GLY A 111 31.27 27.15 7.43
CA GLY A 111 31.38 26.13 6.38
C GLY A 111 30.07 25.83 5.64
N HIS A 112 28.91 25.96 6.30
CA HIS A 112 27.59 25.86 5.66
C HIS A 112 27.44 26.77 4.41
N LYS A 113 28.03 27.98 4.41
CA LYS A 113 27.98 28.93 3.28
C LYS A 113 28.73 28.41 2.05
N TYR A 114 29.75 27.58 2.24
CA TYR A 114 30.46 26.93 1.14
C TYR A 114 29.54 25.99 0.37
N PHE A 115 28.80 25.11 1.08
CA PHE A 115 27.89 24.15 0.46
C PHE A 115 26.65 24.79 -0.17
N LEU A 116 26.11 25.85 0.44
CA LEU A 116 25.09 26.70 -0.20
C LEU A 116 25.60 27.26 -1.54
N SER A 117 26.85 27.76 -1.59
CA SER A 117 27.47 28.29 -2.81
C SER A 117 27.89 27.24 -3.85
N VAL A 118 27.76 25.95 -3.53
CA VAL A 118 27.93 24.80 -4.45
C VAL A 118 26.57 24.31 -4.94
N LEU A 119 25.54 24.31 -4.08
CA LEU A 119 24.19 23.92 -4.46
C LEU A 119 23.57 24.90 -5.47
N ALA A 120 23.81 26.20 -5.27
CA ALA A 120 23.38 27.28 -6.18
C ALA A 120 24.32 27.47 -7.40
N ASP A 121 25.27 26.55 -7.65
CA ASP A 121 26.21 26.61 -8.78
C ASP A 121 25.72 25.72 -9.93
N PRO A 122 25.11 26.27 -11.01
CA PRO A 122 24.58 25.46 -12.10
C PRO A 122 25.67 24.78 -12.95
N ASP A 123 26.92 25.25 -12.86
CA ASP A 123 28.08 24.60 -13.48
C ASP A 123 28.46 23.28 -12.77
N MET A 124 27.90 23.02 -11.58
CA MET A 124 28.23 21.84 -10.76
C MET A 124 27.41 20.60 -11.17
N PRO A 125 28.06 19.44 -11.45
CA PRO A 125 27.37 18.19 -11.73
C PRO A 125 26.36 17.80 -10.64
N ALA A 126 25.23 17.23 -11.05
CA ALA A 126 24.12 16.90 -10.16
C ALA A 126 24.52 15.96 -9.01
N GLU A 127 25.46 15.02 -9.24
CA GLU A 127 26.06 14.18 -8.19
C GLU A 127 26.68 15.00 -7.05
N HIS A 128 27.47 16.03 -7.39
CA HIS A 128 28.12 16.90 -6.42
C HIS A 128 27.16 17.91 -5.79
N ARG A 129 26.15 18.40 -6.53
CA ARG A 129 25.03 19.14 -5.94
C ARG A 129 24.29 18.26 -4.91
N THR A 130 24.03 16.99 -5.23
CA THR A 130 23.37 16.03 -4.32
C THR A 130 24.16 15.80 -3.03
N MET A 131 25.49 15.62 -3.14
CA MET A 131 26.37 15.56 -1.97
C MET A 131 26.35 16.86 -1.15
N ALA A 132 26.29 18.04 -1.79
CA ALA A 132 26.15 19.30 -1.08
C ALA A 132 24.79 19.44 -0.37
N VAL A 133 23.68 18.98 -0.97
CA VAL A 133 22.37 18.92 -0.29
C VAL A 133 22.41 17.95 0.88
N PHE A 134 23.00 16.77 0.73
CA PHE A 134 23.16 15.82 1.85
C PHE A 134 23.91 16.45 3.03
N ILE A 135 25.04 17.13 2.76
CA ILE A 135 25.80 17.86 3.78
C ILE A 135 24.94 18.90 4.50
N LEU A 136 24.17 19.70 3.74
CA LEU A 136 23.24 20.69 4.31
C LEU A 136 22.10 20.03 5.10
N ALA A 137 21.55 18.91 4.61
CA ALA A 137 20.52 18.11 5.28
C ALA A 137 21.03 17.40 6.54
N VAL A 138 22.33 17.17 6.70
CA VAL A 138 22.93 16.78 7.99
C VAL A 138 23.11 18.01 8.86
N ILE A 139 23.67 19.12 8.36
CA ILE A 139 23.92 20.36 9.15
C ILE A 139 22.66 20.89 9.86
N VAL A 140 21.47 20.75 9.25
CA VAL A 140 20.19 21.21 9.84
C VAL A 140 19.44 20.12 10.63
N ASN A 141 20.00 18.91 10.77
CA ASN A 141 19.32 17.75 11.37
C ASN A 141 19.21 17.88 12.89
N ASN A 142 18.01 18.21 13.40
CA ASN A 142 17.73 18.41 14.83
C ASN A 142 18.72 19.39 15.52
N TYR A 143 19.13 20.45 14.80
CA TYR A 143 20.12 21.42 15.29
C TYR A 143 19.73 22.86 14.93
N ASN A 144 19.05 23.54 15.86
CA ASN A 144 18.47 24.87 15.67
C ASN A 144 19.48 25.91 15.17
N THR A 145 20.70 25.95 15.71
CA THR A 145 21.74 26.89 15.24
C THR A 145 22.15 26.63 13.79
N GLY A 146 22.10 25.37 13.33
CA GLY A 146 22.29 25.01 11.92
C GLY A 146 21.09 25.40 11.05
N GLN A 147 19.86 25.16 11.52
CA GLN A 147 18.62 25.58 10.86
C GLN A 147 18.58 27.12 10.69
N GLU A 148 18.86 27.89 11.74
CA GLU A 148 18.94 29.36 11.73
C GLU A 148 20.00 29.88 10.75
N ALA A 149 21.23 29.35 10.80
CA ALA A 149 22.32 29.76 9.93
C ALA A 149 22.04 29.44 8.45
N CYS A 150 21.42 28.30 8.16
CA CYS A 150 21.05 27.92 6.80
C CYS A 150 19.80 28.68 6.30
N LEU A 151 18.87 29.04 7.18
CA LEU A 151 17.72 29.90 6.86
C LEU A 151 18.19 31.30 6.47
N GLN A 152 19.12 31.90 7.24
CA GLN A 152 19.79 33.15 6.88
C GLN A 152 20.63 33.04 5.59
N GLY A 153 21.06 31.82 5.26
CA GLY A 153 21.73 31.49 4.00
C GLY A 153 20.80 31.23 2.80
N ASN A 154 19.49 31.50 2.92
CA ASN A 154 18.46 31.28 1.90
C ASN A 154 18.33 29.81 1.41
N LEU A 155 18.65 28.82 2.26
CA LEU A 155 18.60 27.39 1.91
C LEU A 155 17.24 26.97 1.31
N ILE A 156 16.12 27.49 1.82
CA ILE A 156 14.77 27.15 1.31
C ILE A 156 14.61 27.55 -0.16
N ALA A 157 14.90 28.81 -0.50
CA ALA A 157 14.80 29.31 -1.86
C ALA A 157 15.71 28.52 -2.83
N ILE A 158 16.97 28.30 -2.44
CA ILE A 158 17.95 27.55 -3.23
C ILE A 158 17.44 26.11 -3.46
N CYS A 159 16.97 25.41 -2.43
CA CYS A 159 16.41 24.06 -2.57
C CYS A 159 15.18 24.03 -3.48
N LEU A 160 14.27 25.01 -3.38
CA LEU A 160 13.06 25.06 -4.22
C LEU A 160 13.35 25.30 -5.70
N GLU A 161 14.49 25.90 -6.06
CA GLU A 161 14.96 26.00 -7.46
C GLU A 161 15.45 24.65 -8.00
N GLN A 162 16.06 23.81 -7.16
CA GLN A 162 16.58 22.50 -7.56
C GLN A 162 15.52 21.39 -7.62
N LEU A 163 14.27 21.67 -7.19
CA LEU A 163 13.22 20.67 -7.00
C LEU A 163 12.83 19.91 -8.29
N ASN A 164 13.01 20.53 -9.46
CA ASN A 164 12.68 19.98 -10.78
C ASN A 164 13.91 19.45 -11.55
N ASP A 165 15.08 19.27 -10.91
CA ASP A 165 16.27 18.74 -11.59
C ASP A 165 16.05 17.29 -12.10
N PRO A 166 16.53 16.91 -13.30
CA PRO A 166 16.38 15.55 -13.82
C PRO A 166 16.90 14.43 -12.91
N HIS A 167 17.89 14.70 -12.04
CA HIS A 167 18.53 13.72 -11.18
C HIS A 167 17.65 13.35 -9.97
N SER A 168 17.11 12.13 -9.93
CA SER A 168 16.20 11.65 -8.87
C SER A 168 16.77 11.79 -7.46
N LEU A 169 18.02 11.36 -7.25
CA LEU A 169 18.71 11.46 -5.96
C LEU A 169 18.85 12.92 -5.48
N LEU A 170 18.92 13.90 -6.40
CA LEU A 170 18.95 15.31 -6.03
C LEU A 170 17.57 15.75 -5.54
N ARG A 171 16.50 15.44 -6.28
CA ARG A 171 15.11 15.76 -5.86
C ARG A 171 14.76 15.15 -4.50
N GLN A 172 15.16 13.88 -4.28
CA GLN A 172 15.01 13.19 -2.99
C GLN A 172 15.72 13.96 -1.85
N TRP A 173 17.00 14.28 -2.00
CA TRP A 173 17.74 14.96 -0.94
C TRP A 173 17.32 16.42 -0.74
N VAL A 174 16.89 17.12 -1.80
CA VAL A 174 16.28 18.46 -1.71
C VAL A 174 15.04 18.42 -0.84
N ALA A 175 14.15 17.45 -1.05
CA ALA A 175 12.95 17.27 -0.23
C ALA A 175 13.31 16.89 1.23
N ILE A 176 14.27 15.99 1.48
CA ILE A 176 14.75 15.68 2.84
C ILE A 176 15.35 16.91 3.53
N CYS A 177 16.13 17.72 2.81
CA CYS A 177 16.75 18.95 3.33
C CYS A 177 15.70 20.00 3.72
N LEU A 178 14.67 20.19 2.87
CA LEU A 178 13.51 21.02 3.18
C LEU A 178 12.73 20.49 4.38
N GLY A 179 12.48 19.18 4.47
CA GLY A 179 11.82 18.57 5.62
C GLY A 179 12.56 18.85 6.94
N ARG A 180 13.89 18.71 6.95
CA ARG A 180 14.72 18.92 8.13
C ARG A 180 14.93 20.40 8.51
N ILE A 181 14.93 21.35 7.56
CA ILE A 181 15.16 22.77 7.92
C ILE A 181 13.99 23.36 8.73
N TRP A 182 12.74 22.95 8.47
CA TRP A 182 11.57 23.42 9.24
C TRP A 182 11.14 22.49 10.37
N GLN A 183 11.71 21.29 10.49
CA GLN A 183 11.39 20.34 11.56
C GLN A 183 11.61 20.97 12.94
N ASN A 184 10.51 21.10 13.70
CA ASN A 184 10.40 21.79 14.99
C ASN A 184 10.84 23.28 14.97
N PHE A 185 10.77 23.96 13.80
CA PHE A 185 11.27 25.33 13.64
C PHE A 185 10.31 26.22 12.81
N ASP A 186 9.35 26.84 13.49
CA ASP A 186 8.26 27.62 12.88
C ASP A 186 8.76 28.82 12.02
N SER A 187 9.94 29.39 12.30
CA SER A 187 10.53 30.45 11.47
C SER A 187 10.87 29.98 10.04
N ALA A 188 11.34 28.74 9.89
CA ALA A 188 11.56 28.13 8.58
C ALA A 188 10.26 27.65 7.95
N ARG A 189 9.28 27.14 8.73
CA ARG A 189 7.92 26.83 8.24
C ARG A 189 7.29 28.07 7.58
N TRP A 190 7.26 29.21 8.27
CA TRP A 190 6.72 30.46 7.72
C TRP A 190 7.53 31.03 6.54
N CYS A 191 8.83 30.74 6.44
CA CYS A 191 9.59 31.03 5.22
C CYS A 191 9.09 30.17 4.04
N GLY A 192 8.93 28.86 4.25
CA GLY A 192 8.35 27.94 3.27
C GLY A 192 6.89 28.26 2.89
N VAL A 193 6.11 28.90 3.76
CA VAL A 193 4.78 29.45 3.40
C VAL A 193 4.92 30.57 2.37
N ARG A 194 5.79 31.57 2.61
CA ARG A 194 5.99 32.72 1.70
C ARG A 194 6.50 32.29 0.32
N ASP A 195 7.34 31.25 0.28
CA ASP A 195 7.97 30.78 -0.95
C ASP A 195 7.13 29.70 -1.69
N SER A 196 5.89 29.44 -1.26
CA SER A 196 5.00 28.37 -1.76
C SER A 196 5.67 26.98 -1.77
N ALA A 197 6.48 26.66 -0.76
CA ALA A 197 7.24 25.42 -0.68
C ALA A 197 6.34 24.17 -0.71
N HIS A 198 5.23 24.21 0.01
CA HIS A 198 4.26 23.13 0.09
C HIS A 198 3.56 22.88 -1.27
N GLU A 199 3.17 23.93 -1.98
CA GLU A 199 2.58 23.81 -3.33
C GLU A 199 3.57 23.24 -4.35
N LYS A 200 4.83 23.68 -4.29
CA LYS A 200 5.92 23.16 -5.15
C LYS A 200 6.18 21.67 -4.87
N LEU A 201 6.20 21.25 -3.60
CA LEU A 201 6.38 19.86 -3.19
C LEU A 201 5.28 18.91 -3.68
N TYR A 202 4.06 19.39 -3.96
CA TYR A 202 3.00 18.54 -4.51
C TYR A 202 3.36 17.90 -5.86
N SER A 203 4.25 18.53 -6.65
CA SER A 203 4.74 17.96 -7.92
C SER A 203 5.46 16.62 -7.71
N LEU A 204 6.29 16.51 -6.66
CA LEU A 204 7.08 15.33 -6.33
C LEU A 204 6.23 14.15 -5.81
N LEU A 205 4.98 14.38 -5.41
CA LEU A 205 4.07 13.30 -5.02
C LEU A 205 3.61 12.44 -6.21
N SER A 206 3.92 12.86 -7.44
CA SER A 206 3.69 12.10 -8.68
C SER A 206 4.99 11.69 -9.39
N ASP A 207 6.14 11.79 -8.72
CA ASP A 207 7.44 11.42 -9.29
C ASP A 207 7.49 9.92 -9.64
N PRO A 208 8.09 9.52 -10.79
CA PRO A 208 8.29 8.12 -11.13
C PRO A 208 9.04 7.32 -10.04
N ILE A 209 9.93 7.96 -9.27
CA ILE A 209 10.78 7.29 -8.28
C ILE A 209 10.13 7.32 -6.90
N ALA A 210 9.91 6.15 -6.30
CA ALA A 210 9.22 5.98 -5.02
C ALA A 210 9.94 6.71 -3.87
N GLU A 211 11.28 6.72 -3.86
CA GLU A 211 12.08 7.44 -2.86
C GLU A 211 11.89 8.96 -2.93
N VAL A 212 11.65 9.52 -4.11
CA VAL A 212 11.36 10.96 -4.29
C VAL A 212 9.95 11.28 -3.79
N ARG A 213 8.95 10.45 -4.11
CA ARG A 213 7.59 10.55 -3.54
C ARG A 213 7.65 10.49 -2.01
N CYS A 214 8.39 9.52 -1.47
CA CYS A 214 8.57 9.30 -0.03
C CYS A 214 9.22 10.51 0.66
N ALA A 215 10.30 11.05 0.09
CA ALA A 215 10.96 12.24 0.60
C ALA A 215 10.06 13.50 0.58
N ALA A 216 9.17 13.63 -0.41
CA ALA A 216 8.18 14.70 -0.45
C ALA A 216 7.07 14.52 0.60
N VAL A 217 6.65 13.27 0.88
CA VAL A 217 5.73 12.96 1.99
C VAL A 217 6.38 13.29 3.34
N PHE A 218 7.65 12.94 3.56
CA PHE A 218 8.42 13.34 4.75
C PHE A 218 8.48 14.87 4.89
N ALA A 219 8.78 15.59 3.82
CA ALA A 219 8.87 17.06 3.82
C ALA A 219 7.53 17.73 4.17
N LEU A 220 6.42 17.26 3.59
CA LEU A 220 5.08 17.76 3.88
C LEU A 220 4.58 17.34 5.27
N GLY A 221 4.88 16.13 5.71
CA GLY A 221 4.55 15.63 7.04
C GLY A 221 5.28 16.37 8.16
N THR A 222 6.55 16.71 7.95
CA THR A 222 7.31 17.59 8.86
C THR A 222 6.80 19.04 8.79
N PHE A 223 6.36 19.54 7.63
CA PHE A 223 5.80 20.90 7.50
C PHE A 223 4.52 21.12 8.32
N VAL A 224 3.70 20.08 8.49
CA VAL A 224 2.47 20.08 9.32
C VAL A 224 2.75 19.85 10.81
N GLY A 225 3.82 19.13 11.16
CA GLY A 225 4.09 18.75 12.55
C GLY A 225 4.45 19.89 13.50
N ASN A 226 5.04 20.97 12.98
CA ASN A 226 5.49 22.12 13.77
C ASN A 226 4.37 23.15 13.87
N SER A 227 3.82 23.35 15.06
CA SER A 227 2.94 24.48 15.37
C SER A 227 2.93 24.71 16.87
N ALA A 228 3.71 25.68 17.36
CA ALA A 228 3.48 26.27 18.67
C ALA A 228 2.25 27.20 18.60
N GLU A 229 2.21 28.04 17.57
CA GLU A 229 1.11 28.99 17.34
C GLU A 229 -0.01 28.38 16.49
N ARG A 230 -1.25 28.46 16.97
CA ARG A 230 -2.46 27.95 16.29
C ARG A 230 -3.26 29.09 15.69
N THR A 231 -2.84 29.52 14.49
CA THR A 231 -3.57 30.51 13.71
C THR A 231 -4.57 29.85 12.77
N ASP A 232 -5.62 30.57 12.37
CA ASP A 232 -6.51 30.15 11.28
C ASP A 232 -5.73 29.99 9.94
N HIS A 233 -4.53 30.59 9.81
CA HIS A 233 -3.72 30.51 8.59
C HIS A 233 -2.97 29.18 8.48
N SER A 234 -2.18 28.81 9.50
CA SER A 234 -1.51 27.50 9.57
C SER A 234 -2.55 26.38 9.46
N THR A 235 -3.67 26.51 10.19
CA THR A 235 -4.81 25.58 10.09
C THR A 235 -5.29 25.37 8.65
N THR A 236 -5.41 26.43 7.84
CA THR A 236 -5.86 26.28 6.43
C THR A 236 -4.84 25.51 5.58
N ILE A 237 -3.55 25.75 5.81
CA ILE A 237 -2.47 25.11 5.04
C ILE A 237 -2.36 23.62 5.42
N ASP A 238 -2.46 23.29 6.71
CA ASP A 238 -2.41 21.91 7.20
C ASP A 238 -3.54 21.05 6.61
N HIS A 239 -4.75 21.62 6.49
CA HIS A 239 -5.88 20.95 5.83
C HIS A 239 -5.63 20.67 4.34
N ASN A 240 -5.00 21.60 3.63
CA ASN A 240 -4.65 21.42 2.21
C ASN A 240 -3.56 20.35 2.04
N VAL A 241 -2.50 20.39 2.85
CA VAL A 241 -1.42 19.40 2.82
C VAL A 241 -1.94 18.01 3.16
N ALA A 242 -2.74 17.89 4.23
CA ALA A 242 -3.37 16.61 4.62
C ALA A 242 -4.22 16.01 3.50
N MET A 243 -5.03 16.82 2.82
CA MET A 243 -5.88 16.36 1.72
C MET A 243 -5.10 16.03 0.44
N MET A 244 -3.91 16.57 0.24
CA MET A 244 -3.01 16.14 -0.83
C MET A 244 -2.34 14.80 -0.48
N LEU A 245 -1.78 14.68 0.73
CA LEU A 245 -1.14 13.45 1.23
C LEU A 245 -2.12 12.25 1.22
N ALA A 246 -3.39 12.47 1.54
CA ALA A 246 -4.46 11.47 1.51
C ALA A 246 -4.61 10.75 0.16
N GLN A 247 -4.14 11.31 -0.96
CA GLN A 247 -4.25 10.72 -2.30
C GLN A 247 -3.30 9.53 -2.50
N LEU A 248 -2.17 9.49 -1.76
CA LEU A 248 -1.13 8.46 -1.85
C LEU A 248 -1.50 7.14 -1.14
N ILE A 249 -2.72 7.02 -0.62
CA ILE A 249 -3.21 5.77 -0.01
C ILE A 249 -3.20 4.57 -0.97
N ASN A 250 -3.32 4.79 -2.28
CA ASN A 250 -3.23 3.74 -3.30
C ASN A 250 -1.85 3.72 -4.02
N ASP A 251 -0.79 4.26 -3.42
CA ASP A 251 0.58 4.12 -3.95
C ASP A 251 1.00 2.63 -3.93
N GLY A 252 1.69 2.16 -4.96
CA GLY A 252 2.19 0.77 -4.97
C GLY A 252 3.27 0.57 -3.91
N SER A 253 4.02 1.61 -3.57
CA SER A 253 5.20 1.49 -2.72
C SER A 253 4.86 1.44 -1.21
N PRO A 254 5.30 0.39 -0.48
CA PRO A 254 5.09 0.33 0.96
C PRO A 254 5.94 1.36 1.72
N ILE A 255 7.06 1.83 1.17
CA ILE A 255 7.86 2.89 1.83
C ILE A 255 7.11 4.22 1.84
N VAL A 256 6.48 4.60 0.73
CA VAL A 256 5.65 5.81 0.61
C VAL A 256 4.44 5.73 1.53
N ARG A 257 3.74 4.58 1.58
CA ARG A 257 2.62 4.37 2.50
C ARG A 257 3.05 4.37 3.98
N LYS A 258 4.24 3.85 4.31
CA LYS A 258 4.78 3.89 5.68
C LYS A 258 5.11 5.31 6.15
N GLU A 259 5.69 6.13 5.26
CA GLU A 259 5.94 7.56 5.52
C GLU A 259 4.63 8.35 5.60
N LEU A 260 3.63 8.02 4.77
CA LEU A 260 2.29 8.64 4.81
C LEU A 260 1.62 8.45 6.18
N VAL A 261 1.75 7.28 6.80
CA VAL A 261 1.23 7.05 8.16
C VAL A 261 1.93 7.94 9.19
N VAL A 262 3.25 8.13 9.08
CA VAL A 262 4.00 9.06 9.95
C VAL A 262 3.57 10.51 9.72
N ALA A 263 3.50 10.97 8.47
CA ALA A 263 3.05 12.31 8.12
C ALA A 263 1.63 12.63 8.62
N LEU A 264 0.71 11.66 8.50
CA LEU A 264 -0.64 11.78 9.06
C LEU A 264 -0.67 11.68 10.60
N SER A 265 0.28 10.97 11.23
CA SER A 265 0.40 10.92 12.69
C SER A 265 0.75 12.28 13.30
N HIS A 266 1.54 13.11 12.61
CA HIS A 266 1.81 14.49 13.05
C HIS A 266 0.53 15.35 13.05
N LEU A 267 -0.29 15.24 12.00
CA LEU A 267 -1.60 15.91 11.93
C LEU A 267 -2.55 15.41 13.05
N VAL A 268 -2.55 14.10 13.31
CA VAL A 268 -3.31 13.48 14.40
C VAL A 268 -2.92 14.06 15.76
N ILE A 269 -1.62 14.19 16.04
CA ILE A 269 -1.11 14.71 17.31
C ILE A 269 -1.47 16.19 17.48
N GLN A 270 -1.38 17.00 16.41
CA GLN A 270 -1.76 18.41 16.47
C GLN A 270 -3.27 18.61 16.67
N TYR A 271 -4.10 17.90 15.91
CA TYR A 271 -5.56 18.04 15.94
C TYR A 271 -6.25 16.95 16.77
N GLU A 272 -5.61 16.52 17.87
CA GLU A 272 -6.02 15.35 18.67
C GLU A 272 -7.49 15.42 19.15
N SER A 273 -7.96 16.58 19.61
CA SER A 273 -9.34 16.74 20.09
C SER A 273 -10.38 16.58 18.98
N ASN A 274 -10.04 16.90 17.73
CA ASN A 274 -10.90 16.67 16.57
C ASN A 274 -10.94 15.18 16.21
N PHE A 275 -9.78 14.51 16.21
CA PHE A 275 -9.71 13.07 15.98
C PHE A 275 -10.34 12.25 17.10
N CYS A 276 -10.31 12.71 18.36
CA CYS A 276 -11.06 12.08 19.45
C CYS A 276 -12.58 12.11 19.21
N THR A 277 -13.14 13.23 18.73
CA THR A 277 -14.58 13.31 18.35
C THR A 277 -14.91 12.28 17.27
N VAL A 278 -14.09 12.19 16.22
CA VAL A 278 -14.28 11.24 15.10
C VAL A 278 -14.14 9.78 15.55
N ALA A 279 -13.17 9.48 16.42
CA ALA A 279 -12.97 8.13 16.98
C ALA A 279 -14.17 7.67 17.81
N LEU A 280 -14.75 8.54 18.66
CA LEU A 280 -15.95 8.23 19.42
C LEU A 280 -17.16 7.97 18.51
N GLN A 281 -17.37 8.80 17.49
CA GLN A 281 -18.44 8.60 16.50
C GLN A 281 -18.31 7.25 15.79
N PHE A 282 -17.10 6.90 15.33
CA PHE A 282 -16.82 5.59 14.72
C PHE A 282 -17.11 4.42 15.67
N MET A 283 -16.70 4.52 16.94
CA MET A 283 -16.94 3.51 17.98
C MET A 283 -18.41 3.44 18.45
N GLU A 284 -19.21 4.48 18.22
CA GLU A 284 -20.66 4.44 18.47
C GLU A 284 -21.40 3.84 17.27
N GLU A 285 -21.00 4.16 16.04
CA GLU A 285 -21.53 3.55 14.83
C GLU A 285 -21.21 2.04 14.77
N GLU A 286 -20.02 1.59 15.19
CA GLU A 286 -19.68 0.15 15.25
C GLU A 286 -20.69 -0.63 16.11
N LYS A 287 -21.09 -0.08 17.26
CA LYS A 287 -22.07 -0.70 18.17
C LYS A 287 -23.45 -0.82 17.53
N SER A 288 -23.82 0.09 16.64
CA SER A 288 -25.07 -0.02 15.86
C SER A 288 -25.03 -1.16 14.83
N TYR A 289 -23.84 -1.55 14.37
CA TYR A 289 -23.60 -2.70 13.51
C TYR A 289 -23.19 -3.98 14.28
N ALA A 290 -23.40 -4.02 15.60
CA ALA A 290 -23.35 -5.25 16.38
C ALA A 290 -24.64 -6.06 16.15
N VAL A 291 -24.49 -7.34 15.80
CA VAL A 291 -25.64 -8.25 15.68
C VAL A 291 -26.29 -8.42 17.06
N PRO A 292 -27.62 -8.36 17.20
CA PRO A 292 -28.27 -8.61 18.48
C PRO A 292 -27.92 -10.02 18.97
N SER A 293 -27.28 -10.11 20.13
CA SER A 293 -27.10 -11.36 20.87
C SER A 293 -28.47 -12.03 21.08
N PRO A 294 -28.57 -13.37 20.98
CA PRO A 294 -29.83 -14.07 21.20
C PRO A 294 -30.27 -13.95 22.66
N ALA A 295 -31.10 -12.96 22.94
CA ALA A 295 -31.62 -12.67 24.27
C ALA A 295 -32.56 -13.79 24.74
N ASN A 296 -32.45 -14.17 26.02
CA ASN A 296 -33.35 -15.13 26.65
C ASN A 296 -34.76 -14.52 26.79
N SER A 297 -35.67 -14.86 25.88
CA SER A 297 -37.08 -14.49 25.97
C SER A 297 -37.85 -15.41 26.93
N THR A 298 -37.63 -15.24 28.23
CA THR A 298 -38.47 -15.87 29.27
C THR A 298 -39.71 -15.02 29.55
N GLU A 299 -40.74 -15.16 28.71
CA GLU A 299 -42.10 -14.71 29.04
C GLU A 299 -43.05 -15.90 29.14
N THR A 300 -43.89 -15.89 30.18
CA THR A 300 -44.80 -16.99 30.52
C THR A 300 -46.24 -16.64 30.17
N GLY A 301 -46.88 -17.40 29.28
CA GLY A 301 -48.29 -17.22 28.92
C GLY A 301 -48.93 -18.52 28.40
N ASN A 302 -49.97 -19.00 29.10
CA ASN A 302 -50.67 -20.25 28.77
C ASN A 302 -51.92 -20.00 27.88
N VAL A 303 -51.98 -20.61 26.69
CA VAL A 303 -53.24 -20.95 26.00
C VAL A 303 -53.09 -22.32 25.31
N THR A 304 -54.17 -23.10 25.20
CA THR A 304 -54.13 -24.53 24.90
C THR A 304 -54.49 -24.94 23.46
N LEU A 305 -53.64 -25.80 22.89
CA LEU A 305 -53.95 -26.99 22.07
C LEU A 305 -55.00 -26.92 20.94
N GLY A 306 -54.53 -27.07 19.70
CA GLY A 306 -55.24 -27.66 18.56
C GLY A 306 -54.28 -28.59 17.79
N ARG A 307 -54.76 -29.73 17.27
CA ARG A 307 -53.90 -30.85 16.84
C ARG A 307 -54.41 -31.51 15.56
N ASP A 308 -53.54 -31.68 14.55
CA ASP A 308 -53.49 -32.95 13.80
C ASP A 308 -52.20 -33.18 12.97
N SER A 309 -51.51 -34.29 13.28
CA SER A 309 -50.83 -35.29 12.40
C SER A 309 -49.86 -34.91 11.23
N PRO A 310 -48.91 -35.79 10.81
CA PRO A 310 -48.01 -36.61 11.63
C PRO A 310 -46.52 -36.71 11.16
N ALA A 311 -45.59 -36.68 12.14
CA ALA A 311 -44.27 -37.33 12.25
C ALA A 311 -43.31 -37.58 11.03
N ILE A 312 -42.13 -36.94 11.08
CA ILE A 312 -40.81 -37.48 10.66
C ILE A 312 -39.79 -37.17 11.78
N PRO A 313 -38.87 -38.07 12.18
CA PRO A 313 -38.08 -37.92 13.41
C PRO A 313 -36.98 -36.86 13.34
N ARG A 314 -36.82 -36.09 14.43
CA ARG A 314 -35.65 -35.23 14.69
C ARG A 314 -34.67 -35.96 15.63
N LEU A 315 -33.41 -36.09 15.24
CA LEU A 315 -32.32 -36.44 16.17
C LEU A 315 -31.78 -35.16 16.83
N ARG A 316 -31.41 -35.28 18.11
CA ARG A 316 -30.97 -34.17 18.96
C ARG A 316 -29.48 -33.88 18.75
N SER A 317 -29.11 -32.60 18.74
CA SER A 317 -27.74 -32.20 19.09
C SER A 317 -27.56 -32.40 20.61
N VAL A 318 -26.43 -32.96 21.02
CA VAL A 318 -26.04 -33.10 22.43
C VAL A 318 -24.59 -32.64 22.56
N ASN A 319 -24.40 -31.49 23.19
CA ASN A 319 -23.08 -31.08 23.68
C ASN A 319 -22.83 -31.77 25.02
N SER A 320 -21.68 -32.44 25.15
CA SER A 320 -21.13 -32.86 26.45
C SER A 320 -19.62 -32.99 26.36
N TYR A 321 -18.89 -32.04 26.94
CA TYR A 321 -17.49 -32.24 27.32
C TYR A 321 -17.44 -33.11 28.58
N THR A 322 -16.65 -34.17 28.55
CA THR A 322 -16.12 -34.81 29.78
C THR A 322 -14.82 -35.55 29.48
N ASN A 323 -13.89 -35.51 30.43
CA ASN A 323 -12.61 -36.21 30.35
C ASN A 323 -12.78 -37.74 30.47
N LEU A 324 -11.81 -38.52 29.98
CA LEU A 324 -11.14 -39.57 30.79
C LEU A 324 -9.94 -40.22 30.08
N ARG A 325 -8.84 -40.34 30.85
CA ARG A 325 -7.74 -41.34 30.80
C ARG A 325 -7.45 -42.09 29.47
N ALA A 326 -6.29 -41.81 28.90
CA ALA A 326 -5.52 -42.84 28.20
C ALA A 326 -4.89 -43.81 29.23
N ALA A 327 -4.99 -45.12 29.00
CA ALA A 327 -4.33 -46.15 29.80
C ALA A 327 -3.04 -46.64 29.10
N THR A 328 -2.07 -47.10 29.88
CA THR A 328 -0.74 -47.50 29.40
C THR A 328 -0.72 -48.90 28.78
N THR A 329 0.06 -49.07 27.72
CA THR A 329 0.78 -50.33 27.45
C THR A 329 2.21 -49.98 27.09
N ALA A 330 3.18 -50.61 27.74
CA ALA A 330 4.60 -50.36 27.56
C ALA A 330 5.32 -51.58 27.01
N ARG A 331 6.35 -51.37 26.18
CA ARG A 331 7.39 -52.37 25.90
C ARG A 331 8.77 -51.74 26.02
N THR A 332 9.27 -51.79 27.25
CA THR A 332 10.68 -51.97 27.63
C THR A 332 11.74 -51.86 26.53
N LEU A 333 12.63 -50.86 26.68
CA LEU A 333 14.07 -51.10 26.63
C LEU A 333 14.71 -50.47 27.87
N ASN A 334 15.52 -51.25 28.59
CA ASN A 334 16.28 -50.81 29.75
C ASN A 334 17.74 -50.51 29.35
N LYS A 335 18.32 -49.41 29.87
CA LYS A 335 19.52 -49.50 30.73
C LYS A 335 19.98 -48.16 31.32
N SER A 336 20.32 -48.20 32.61
CA SER A 336 21.31 -47.40 33.36
C SER A 336 21.49 -45.90 33.04
N LEU A 337 21.06 -45.06 33.98
CA LEU A 337 21.81 -43.87 34.39
C LEU A 337 23.05 -44.29 35.20
N GLN A 338 24.16 -43.56 35.06
CA GLN A 338 25.13 -43.32 36.14
C GLN A 338 26.07 -42.15 35.82
N ASN A 339 26.24 -41.27 36.81
CA ASN A 339 27.38 -40.36 37.06
C ASN A 339 27.92 -39.47 35.92
N LEU A 340 27.88 -38.14 36.10
CA LEU A 340 28.99 -37.41 36.75
C LEU A 340 28.61 -35.95 37.10
N ASN A 341 29.54 -35.22 37.70
CA ASN A 341 29.35 -33.93 38.39
C ASN A 341 30.18 -32.80 37.74
N LEU A 342 29.77 -31.54 37.95
CA LEU A 342 30.58 -30.30 38.00
C LEU A 342 31.51 -29.93 36.82
N ASN A 343 31.29 -28.77 36.19
CA ASN A 343 32.11 -27.57 36.47
C ASN A 343 31.59 -26.29 35.78
N GLU A 344 32.18 -25.15 36.13
CA GLU A 344 31.92 -23.80 35.59
C GLU A 344 32.70 -23.53 34.28
N GLU A 345 32.16 -22.69 33.39
CA GLU A 345 32.69 -21.34 33.07
C GLU A 345 31.78 -20.64 32.02
N GLY A 346 31.95 -19.32 31.82
CA GLY A 346 30.94 -18.48 31.15
C GLY A 346 31.35 -17.84 29.82
N GLY A 347 30.35 -17.51 29.00
CA GLY A 347 30.47 -16.70 27.79
C GLY A 347 29.09 -16.24 27.28
N PRO A 348 28.93 -15.04 26.71
CA PRO A 348 27.61 -14.50 26.35
C PRO A 348 27.06 -15.14 25.07
N ALA A 349 25.83 -15.65 25.14
CA ALA A 349 25.12 -16.19 23.99
C ALA A 349 24.45 -15.08 23.15
N ALA A 350 24.51 -15.20 21.82
CA ALA A 350 23.76 -14.33 20.92
C ALA A 350 22.26 -14.67 20.96
N PHE A 351 21.40 -13.64 20.96
CA PHE A 351 19.95 -13.82 20.94
C PHE A 351 19.43 -14.16 19.55
N SER A 352 18.85 -15.36 19.40
CA SER A 352 17.95 -15.70 18.29
C SER A 352 16.50 -15.48 18.72
N PRO A 353 15.69 -14.67 18.01
CA PRO A 353 14.27 -14.53 18.29
C PRO A 353 13.49 -15.77 17.83
N GLY A 354 12.63 -16.31 18.68
CA GLY A 354 11.88 -17.54 18.41
C GLY A 354 10.36 -17.35 18.44
N ASN A 355 9.67 -18.17 17.64
CA ASN A 355 8.27 -18.58 17.78
C ASN A 355 7.20 -17.46 17.83
N LEU A 356 6.68 -17.11 16.64
CA LEU A 356 5.35 -16.52 16.48
C LEU A 356 4.30 -17.38 17.21
N SER A 357 3.62 -16.80 18.20
CA SER A 357 2.62 -17.50 19.02
C SER A 357 1.22 -17.33 18.44
N THR A 358 0.50 -18.44 18.27
CA THR A 358 -0.84 -18.45 17.66
C THR A 358 -1.91 -17.97 18.63
N SER A 359 -2.40 -16.73 18.46
CA SER A 359 -3.56 -16.21 19.20
C SER A 359 -4.87 -16.81 18.66
N SER A 360 -5.41 -17.79 19.38
CA SER A 360 -6.75 -18.33 19.12
C SER A 360 -7.82 -17.44 19.74
N SER A 361 -8.65 -16.83 18.90
CA SER A 361 -9.82 -16.02 19.27
C SER A 361 -10.74 -16.73 20.28
N ALA A 362 -10.90 -16.16 21.48
CA ALA A 362 -11.83 -16.59 22.52
C ALA A 362 -12.68 -15.40 23.00
N SER A 363 -13.96 -15.65 23.30
CA SER A 363 -14.93 -14.59 23.61
C SER A 363 -14.70 -13.95 24.99
N SER A 364 -15.03 -12.66 25.10
CA SER A 364 -14.79 -11.84 26.28
C SER A 364 -15.64 -12.22 27.50
N THR A 365 -14.98 -12.59 28.61
CA THR A 365 -15.50 -12.40 29.99
C THR A 365 -14.36 -12.12 30.95
N LEU A 366 -14.36 -10.92 31.57
CA LEU A 366 -13.68 -10.55 32.82
C LEU A 366 -12.15 -10.75 32.94
N GLY A 367 -11.40 -9.65 32.77
CA GLY A 367 -10.40 -9.24 33.77
C GLY A 367 -8.97 -9.78 33.64
N SER A 368 -8.14 -9.09 32.85
CA SER A 368 -6.68 -9.00 33.07
C SER A 368 -6.19 -7.63 32.59
N PRO A 369 -5.38 -6.88 33.38
CA PRO A 369 -5.12 -5.46 33.12
C PRO A 369 -4.22 -5.19 31.90
N ASP A 370 -3.46 -6.18 31.44
CA ASP A 370 -2.45 -5.98 30.38
C ASP A 370 -3.04 -5.92 28.95
N ASN A 371 -4.36 -6.07 28.78
CA ASN A 371 -5.03 -6.01 27.47
C ASN A 371 -5.71 -4.67 27.15
N ASP A 372 -5.72 -3.70 28.07
CA ASP A 372 -6.50 -2.45 27.94
C ASP A 372 -5.93 -1.44 26.90
N GLU A 373 -4.77 -1.71 26.28
CA GLU A 373 -4.18 -0.86 25.22
C GLU A 373 -4.79 -1.06 23.82
N TYR A 374 -5.32 -2.25 23.51
CA TYR A 374 -5.81 -2.60 22.16
C TYR A 374 -7.34 -2.52 22.08
N LEU A 375 -7.85 -1.29 22.02
CA LEU A 375 -9.28 -1.00 21.97
C LEU A 375 -9.94 -1.33 20.62
N LEU A 376 -9.18 -1.23 19.52
CA LEU A 376 -9.63 -1.51 18.15
C LEU A 376 -8.91 -2.75 17.60
N SER A 377 -9.69 -3.73 17.12
CA SER A 377 -9.17 -4.95 16.50
C SER A 377 -9.11 -4.83 14.97
N PHE A 378 -8.21 -5.60 14.33
CA PHE A 378 -8.17 -5.73 12.88
C PHE A 378 -9.51 -6.23 12.30
N GLU A 379 -10.15 -7.22 12.94
CA GLU A 379 -11.44 -7.76 12.49
C GLU A 379 -12.57 -6.71 12.57
N THR A 380 -12.55 -5.84 13.58
CA THR A 380 -13.44 -4.66 13.69
C THR A 380 -13.18 -3.66 12.56
N ILE A 381 -11.93 -3.22 12.40
CA ILE A 381 -11.57 -2.15 11.46
C ILE A 381 -11.87 -2.58 10.03
N ASP A 382 -11.42 -3.76 9.63
CA ASP A 382 -11.63 -4.26 8.28
C ASP A 382 -13.09 -4.69 8.00
N LYS A 383 -13.89 -5.03 9.03
CA LYS A 383 -15.35 -5.12 8.89
C LYS A 383 -15.94 -3.74 8.56
N MET A 384 -15.64 -2.72 9.35
CA MET A 384 -16.20 -1.37 9.18
C MET A 384 -15.75 -0.70 7.87
N ARG A 385 -14.49 -0.92 7.46
CA ARG A 385 -13.93 -0.53 6.16
C ARG A 385 -14.72 -1.08 4.96
N ARG A 386 -15.37 -2.25 5.13
CA ARG A 386 -16.19 -2.90 4.10
C ARG A 386 -17.69 -2.54 4.20
N VAL A 387 -18.08 -1.62 5.09
CA VAL A 387 -19.42 -1.02 5.16
C VAL A 387 -19.44 0.30 4.38
N SER A 388 -20.58 0.67 3.80
CA SER A 388 -20.72 1.84 2.93
C SER A 388 -20.35 3.19 3.57
N SER A 389 -20.45 3.34 4.90
CA SER A 389 -20.13 4.59 5.62
C SER A 389 -18.65 4.99 5.57
N TYR A 390 -17.75 3.99 5.55
CA TYR A 390 -16.29 4.20 5.69
C TYR A 390 -15.46 3.67 4.51
N SER A 391 -16.03 2.84 3.64
CA SER A 391 -15.37 2.35 2.41
C SER A 391 -15.00 3.50 1.46
N SER A 392 -15.98 4.28 1.00
CA SER A 392 -15.78 5.23 -0.10
C SER A 392 -15.01 6.49 0.31
N LEU A 393 -13.76 6.59 -0.14
CA LEU A 393 -12.91 7.78 0.00
C LEU A 393 -13.42 8.97 -0.85
N ASN A 394 -14.30 8.76 -1.82
CA ASN A 394 -14.85 9.81 -2.70
C ASN A 394 -15.98 10.65 -2.05
N SER A 395 -16.03 10.72 -0.72
CA SER A 395 -17.05 11.47 0.02
C SER A 395 -16.76 12.98 -0.05
N LEU A 396 -17.69 13.78 -0.58
CA LEU A 396 -17.55 15.24 -0.69
C LEU A 396 -17.33 15.90 0.68
N ILE A 397 -16.32 16.76 0.79
CA ILE A 397 -15.97 17.46 2.03
C ILE A 397 -16.92 18.65 2.24
N GLY A 398 -17.33 18.90 3.48
CA GLY A 398 -18.27 19.98 3.82
C GLY A 398 -19.75 19.65 3.55
N VAL A 399 -20.04 18.49 2.97
CA VAL A 399 -21.40 17.96 2.79
C VAL A 399 -21.66 16.86 3.83
N SER A 400 -22.89 16.75 4.34
CA SER A 400 -23.31 15.66 5.25
C SER A 400 -22.34 15.37 6.40
N PHE A 401 -21.92 16.42 7.12
CA PHE A 401 -20.96 16.37 8.24
C PHE A 401 -19.55 15.81 7.94
N ASN A 402 -19.22 15.57 6.66
CA ASN A 402 -17.94 15.00 6.26
C ASN A 402 -16.81 16.04 6.36
N SER A 403 -15.98 15.93 7.38
CA SER A 403 -14.83 16.81 7.61
C SER A 403 -13.52 16.22 7.05
N VAL A 404 -12.46 17.03 6.95
CA VAL A 404 -11.12 16.53 6.63
C VAL A 404 -10.64 15.52 7.68
N TYR A 405 -10.92 15.74 8.97
CA TYR A 405 -10.59 14.78 10.03
C TYR A 405 -11.29 13.43 9.80
N THR A 406 -12.57 13.45 9.38
CA THR A 406 -13.33 12.25 8.98
C THR A 406 -12.68 11.53 7.79
N GLN A 407 -12.18 12.28 6.82
CA GLN A 407 -11.51 11.75 5.64
C GLN A 407 -10.13 11.15 5.96
N ILE A 408 -9.31 11.82 6.76
CA ILE A 408 -8.01 11.29 7.23
C ILE A 408 -8.22 10.05 8.12
N TRP A 409 -9.27 10.01 8.93
CA TRP A 409 -9.65 8.81 9.68
C TRP A 409 -9.99 7.64 8.74
N ARG A 410 -10.75 7.85 7.65
CA ARG A 410 -10.95 6.82 6.61
C ARG A 410 -9.64 6.35 5.97
N VAL A 411 -8.69 7.25 5.71
CA VAL A 411 -7.37 6.90 5.16
C VAL A 411 -6.62 5.99 6.13
N LEU A 412 -6.59 6.31 7.42
CA LEU A 412 -5.97 5.47 8.44
C LEU A 412 -6.69 4.12 8.60
N LEU A 413 -8.03 4.05 8.50
CA LEU A 413 -8.77 2.79 8.53
C LEU A 413 -8.42 1.86 7.36
N HIS A 414 -8.18 2.40 6.16
CA HIS A 414 -7.72 1.62 5.00
C HIS A 414 -6.24 1.20 5.12
N LEU A 415 -5.34 2.09 5.55
CA LEU A 415 -3.93 1.78 5.82
C LEU A 415 -3.73 0.81 7.01
N THR A 416 -4.75 0.60 7.84
CA THR A 416 -4.73 -0.46 8.88
C THR A 416 -5.09 -1.84 8.31
N ALA A 417 -5.74 -1.89 7.15
CA ALA A 417 -6.02 -3.11 6.40
C ALA A 417 -5.00 -3.33 5.26
N ASP A 418 -3.81 -2.73 5.37
CA ASP A 418 -2.79 -2.77 4.32
C ASP A 418 -2.25 -4.18 4.07
N PRO A 419 -1.99 -4.59 2.81
CA PRO A 419 -1.40 -5.89 2.51
C PRO A 419 0.04 -6.11 3.04
N PHE A 420 0.78 -5.04 3.39
CA PHE A 420 2.15 -5.08 3.90
C PHE A 420 2.20 -4.85 5.42
N PRO A 421 2.65 -5.84 6.23
CA PRO A 421 2.51 -5.81 7.70
C PRO A 421 3.07 -4.56 8.40
N ASP A 422 4.22 -4.05 7.95
CA ASP A 422 4.85 -2.85 8.52
C ASP A 422 3.97 -1.59 8.44
N VAL A 423 3.09 -1.50 7.44
CA VAL A 423 2.16 -0.37 7.26
C VAL A 423 0.92 -0.57 8.14
N SER A 424 0.35 -1.78 8.15
CA SER A 424 -0.81 -2.09 9.01
C SER A 424 -0.48 -1.93 10.50
N ASP A 425 0.67 -2.44 10.94
CA ASP A 425 1.08 -2.41 12.35
C ASP A 425 1.44 -1.01 12.83
N LEU A 426 1.99 -0.17 11.96
CA LEU A 426 2.26 1.24 12.24
C LEU A 426 0.96 2.03 12.37
N THR A 427 0.01 1.80 11.46
CA THR A 427 -1.29 2.50 11.47
C THR A 427 -2.18 2.06 12.64
N MET A 428 -2.15 0.76 12.98
CA MET A 428 -2.86 0.18 14.13
C MET A 428 -2.45 0.84 15.45
N LYS A 429 -1.16 1.19 15.62
CA LYS A 429 -0.64 1.91 16.79
C LYS A 429 -1.17 3.34 16.87
N VAL A 430 -1.23 4.06 15.74
CA VAL A 430 -1.80 5.40 15.65
C VAL A 430 -3.28 5.38 16.04
N LEU A 431 -4.09 4.49 15.43
CA LEU A 431 -5.52 4.40 15.71
C LEU A 431 -5.84 4.02 17.16
N ASN A 432 -5.14 3.02 17.73
CA ASN A 432 -5.36 2.62 19.12
C ASN A 432 -4.98 3.73 20.11
N SER A 433 -3.89 4.47 19.86
CA SER A 433 -3.51 5.62 20.70
C SER A 433 -4.63 6.68 20.77
N ILE A 434 -5.24 7.02 19.63
CA ILE A 434 -6.36 7.97 19.58
C ILE A 434 -7.60 7.40 20.28
N ALA A 435 -7.97 6.15 19.98
CA ALA A 435 -9.17 5.51 20.53
C ALA A 435 -9.09 5.36 22.07
N TYR A 436 -7.91 5.05 22.60
CA TYR A 436 -7.62 5.02 24.03
C TYR A 436 -7.80 6.41 24.69
N LYS A 437 -7.15 7.45 24.14
CA LYS A 437 -7.28 8.83 24.65
C LYS A 437 -8.72 9.33 24.59
N ALA A 438 -9.41 9.11 23.47
CA ALA A 438 -10.81 9.48 23.29
C ALA A 438 -11.72 8.79 24.33
N THR A 439 -11.46 7.50 24.62
CA THR A 439 -12.19 6.74 25.64
C THR A 439 -11.93 7.24 27.06
N ILE A 440 -10.70 7.66 27.38
CA ILE A 440 -10.38 8.29 28.67
C ILE A 440 -11.11 9.63 28.81
N ASN A 441 -11.00 10.51 27.80
CA ASN A 441 -11.65 11.83 27.82
C ASN A 441 -13.17 11.70 27.99
N ALA A 442 -13.79 10.75 27.29
CA ALA A 442 -15.21 10.42 27.43
C ALA A 442 -15.58 9.69 28.73
N ARG A 443 -14.63 9.17 29.52
CA ARG A 443 -14.86 8.70 30.91
C ARG A 443 -14.82 9.88 31.88
N THR A 444 -13.82 10.77 31.76
CA THR A 444 -13.65 11.94 32.63
C THR A 444 -14.85 12.89 32.57
N GLN A 445 -15.37 13.19 31.37
CA GLN A 445 -16.56 14.04 31.22
C GLN A 445 -17.79 13.45 31.95
N ARG A 446 -18.08 12.15 31.77
CA ARG A 446 -19.20 11.48 32.46
C ARG A 446 -19.10 11.49 33.98
N ILE A 447 -17.90 11.55 34.55
CA ILE A 447 -17.69 11.70 35.99
C ILE A 447 -18.06 13.12 36.45
N LEU A 448 -17.71 14.15 35.68
CA LEU A 448 -18.08 15.55 35.96
C LEU A 448 -19.59 15.79 35.80
N ASP A 449 -20.20 15.27 34.72
CA ASP A 449 -21.64 15.37 34.46
C ASP A 449 -22.47 14.72 35.58
N SER A 450 -21.98 13.64 36.18
CA SER A 450 -22.63 12.98 37.32
C SER A 450 -22.43 13.69 38.67
N GLY A 451 -21.60 14.74 38.74
CA GLY A 451 -21.37 15.55 39.94
C GLY A 451 -22.13 16.89 39.98
N SER A 452 -22.61 17.40 38.84
CA SER A 452 -23.13 18.77 38.74
C SER A 452 -24.62 18.93 39.07
N LEU A 453 -24.96 18.80 40.36
CA LEU A 453 -26.24 19.28 40.91
C LEU A 453 -26.13 20.75 41.34
N THR A 454 -26.16 21.68 40.38
CA THR A 454 -26.25 23.13 40.65
C THR A 454 -27.45 23.78 39.97
N GLN A 455 -27.93 24.88 40.56
CA GLN A 455 -29.31 25.36 40.40
C GLN A 455 -29.47 26.32 39.19
N SER A 456 -30.58 26.15 38.45
CA SER A 456 -30.97 27.08 37.39
C SER A 456 -31.46 28.42 37.96
N ALA A 457 -30.74 29.51 37.68
CA ALA A 457 -31.26 30.87 37.88
C ALA A 457 -32.30 31.22 36.79
N PRO A 458 -33.38 31.96 37.09
CA PRO A 458 -34.48 32.16 36.17
C PRO A 458 -34.19 33.23 35.10
N SER A 459 -34.54 32.92 33.85
CA SER A 459 -34.53 33.88 32.74
C SER A 459 -35.68 34.88 32.84
N SER A 460 -35.42 36.17 32.58
CA SER A 460 -36.44 37.19 32.35
C SER A 460 -35.93 38.31 31.42
N PRO A 461 -36.83 39.06 30.73
CA PRO A 461 -36.56 39.39 29.33
C PRO A 461 -36.35 40.90 29.06
N THR A 462 -35.99 41.23 27.82
CA THR A 462 -36.26 42.57 27.26
C THR A 462 -36.54 42.48 25.75
N SER A 463 -37.40 43.37 25.26
CA SER A 463 -37.96 43.35 23.90
C SER A 463 -37.51 44.55 23.07
N LYS A 464 -37.88 44.55 21.77
CA LYS A 464 -37.56 45.61 20.79
C LYS A 464 -38.16 46.97 21.18
N GLY A 465 -37.51 48.06 20.74
CA GLY A 465 -38.25 49.23 20.23
C GLY A 465 -37.87 50.59 20.81
N THR A 466 -37.28 51.43 19.97
CA THR A 466 -36.99 52.85 20.20
C THR A 466 -38.27 53.69 20.40
N LEU A 467 -38.28 54.66 21.32
CA LEU A 467 -38.60 56.10 21.07
C LEU A 467 -38.55 56.96 22.35
N ILE A 468 -38.71 58.29 22.19
CA ILE A 468 -38.22 59.33 23.12
C ILE A 468 -39.34 60.29 23.60
N HIS A 469 -39.33 60.55 24.91
CA HIS A 469 -39.83 61.72 25.68
C HIS A 469 -41.33 62.03 25.92
N GLN A 470 -41.55 62.42 27.18
CA GLN A 470 -42.45 63.46 27.75
C GLN A 470 -44.00 63.36 27.67
N ALA A 471 -44.56 62.89 28.79
CA ALA A 471 -45.35 63.68 29.76
C ALA A 471 -46.37 64.75 29.30
N GLY A 472 -47.59 64.65 29.86
CA GLY A 472 -48.19 65.80 30.56
C GLY A 472 -49.60 66.29 30.16
N ALA A 473 -50.61 65.80 30.87
CA ALA A 473 -51.85 66.52 31.25
C ALA A 473 -52.67 67.32 30.19
N SER A 474 -53.74 66.66 29.73
CA SER A 474 -55.11 67.19 29.55
C SER A 474 -55.44 68.67 29.92
N HIS A 475 -56.14 69.39 29.02
CA HIS A 475 -57.54 69.84 29.25
C HIS A 475 -58.27 70.43 28.01
N ARG A 476 -59.60 70.24 27.96
CA ARG A 476 -60.68 71.00 27.24
C ARG A 476 -60.34 71.88 26.01
N SER A 477 -61.07 71.67 24.90
CA SER A 477 -62.28 72.46 24.54
C SER A 477 -63.03 71.87 23.33
N LYS A 478 -64.13 72.50 22.87
CA LYS A 478 -65.03 72.01 21.81
C LYS A 478 -65.14 72.94 20.58
N CYS A 479 -65.28 72.31 19.41
CA CYS A 479 -66.08 72.70 18.24
C CYS A 479 -65.74 73.95 17.38
N SER A 480 -65.38 73.64 16.12
CA SER A 480 -66.10 74.03 14.89
C SER A 480 -65.62 75.23 14.03
N SER A 481 -66.10 75.20 12.77
CA SER A 481 -65.91 76.11 11.63
C SER A 481 -64.61 75.97 10.81
N SER A 482 -64.80 75.66 9.53
CA SER A 482 -63.90 75.86 8.38
C SER A 482 -64.41 77.06 7.56
N PRO A 483 -63.60 77.73 6.72
CA PRO A 483 -63.60 77.37 5.29
C PRO A 483 -62.30 77.69 4.49
N SER A 484 -62.26 77.31 3.21
CA SER A 484 -61.45 77.90 2.09
C SER A 484 -59.89 77.79 2.15
N SER A 485 -59.13 77.75 1.04
CA SER A 485 -59.41 77.44 -0.40
C SER A 485 -58.08 77.36 -1.20
N GLY A 486 -57.96 76.52 -2.25
CA GLY A 486 -56.87 76.61 -3.25
C GLY A 486 -56.60 75.31 -4.03
N SER A 487 -56.47 75.38 -5.37
CA SER A 487 -56.25 74.24 -6.31
C SER A 487 -55.86 74.72 -7.72
N PRO A 488 -55.37 73.86 -8.66
CA PRO A 488 -54.72 72.55 -8.51
C PRO A 488 -53.19 72.67 -8.83
N PRO A 489 -52.56 72.39 -10.01
CA PRO A 489 -52.95 71.73 -11.28
C PRO A 489 -52.27 70.34 -11.50
N MET A 490 -52.09 69.93 -12.78
CA MET A 490 -51.55 68.66 -13.35
C MET A 490 -50.99 69.00 -14.79
N PRO A 491 -50.57 68.10 -15.73
CA PRO A 491 -50.51 66.61 -15.76
C PRO A 491 -49.24 65.92 -16.40
N GLY A 492 -49.08 64.61 -16.15
CA GLY A 492 -49.19 63.52 -17.16
C GLY A 492 -48.09 63.21 -18.21
N ALA A 493 -47.64 61.95 -18.25
CA ALA A 493 -47.32 61.12 -19.45
C ALA A 493 -46.89 59.68 -19.06
N SER A 494 -46.82 58.73 -20.00
CA SER A 494 -47.87 57.70 -20.22
C SER A 494 -47.48 56.65 -21.29
N SER A 495 -47.39 55.35 -20.93
CA SER A 495 -47.38 54.14 -21.81
C SER A 495 -47.16 52.89 -20.90
N SER A 496 -47.78 51.70 -20.98
CA SER A 496 -48.46 50.89 -22.02
C SER A 496 -47.50 50.31 -23.10
N SER A 497 -47.61 49.09 -23.64
CA SER A 497 -48.67 48.04 -23.67
C SER A 497 -48.04 46.74 -24.28
N LEU A 498 -48.53 45.49 -24.20
CA LEU A 498 -49.67 44.80 -23.55
C LEU A 498 -49.47 43.24 -23.69
N THR A 499 -50.24 42.42 -22.94
CA THR A 499 -50.62 40.99 -23.22
C THR A 499 -49.55 39.87 -23.21
N ASN A 500 -49.84 38.58 -22.97
CA ASN A 500 -51.12 37.81 -22.96
C ASN A 500 -51.23 36.79 -21.78
N GLU A 501 -52.35 36.03 -21.67
CA GLU A 501 -52.88 35.50 -20.38
C GLU A 501 -52.88 33.97 -20.12
N VAL A 502 -52.71 33.57 -18.83
CA VAL A 502 -53.60 32.76 -17.93
C VAL A 502 -54.41 31.57 -18.53
N PRO A 503 -54.33 30.31 -17.99
CA PRO A 503 -55.22 29.89 -16.88
C PRO A 503 -54.74 28.85 -15.82
N LYS A 504 -55.55 28.73 -14.76
CA LYS A 504 -55.56 27.78 -13.59
C LYS A 504 -57.03 27.30 -13.37
N PRO A 505 -57.42 26.43 -12.39
CA PRO A 505 -56.71 25.83 -11.23
C PRO A 505 -56.52 24.30 -11.43
N PRO A 506 -56.97 23.27 -10.64
CA PRO A 506 -57.70 23.15 -9.35
C PRO A 506 -56.79 22.76 -8.15
N VAL A 507 -57.25 21.87 -7.23
CA VAL A 507 -56.64 21.49 -5.93
C VAL A 507 -56.98 20.03 -5.56
N GLN A 508 -56.05 19.24 -4.99
CA GLN A 508 -56.36 18.26 -3.92
C GLN A 508 -55.15 17.84 -3.05
N GLU A 509 -55.42 17.63 -1.76
CA GLU A 509 -54.74 16.92 -0.66
C GLU A 509 -53.22 16.57 -0.69
N GLY A 510 -52.57 16.81 0.47
CA GLY A 510 -51.27 16.24 0.85
C GLY A 510 -51.31 15.67 2.29
N PRO A 511 -50.56 14.58 2.59
CA PRO A 511 -50.56 13.89 3.89
C PRO A 511 -49.81 14.66 5.02
N PRO A 512 -49.96 14.26 6.30
CA PRO A 512 -49.75 15.16 7.44
C PRO A 512 -48.29 15.40 7.85
N SER A 513 -48.11 16.45 8.67
CA SER A 513 -46.83 16.85 9.27
C SER A 513 -46.17 15.77 10.12
N HIS A 514 -44.88 15.53 9.89
CA HIS A 514 -44.02 14.82 10.84
C HIS A 514 -43.89 15.62 12.16
N PRO A 515 -43.75 14.95 13.32
CA PRO A 515 -43.51 15.63 14.58
C PRO A 515 -42.13 16.33 14.60
N PRO A 516 -41.96 17.39 15.41
CA PRO A 516 -40.65 18.01 15.58
C PRO A 516 -39.68 17.00 16.23
N TYR A 517 -38.54 16.77 15.59
CA TYR A 517 -37.46 15.98 16.17
C TYR A 517 -36.92 16.69 17.41
N THR A 518 -37.15 16.11 18.59
CA THR A 518 -36.29 16.36 19.74
C THR A 518 -34.90 15.79 19.44
N PRO A 519 -33.82 16.56 19.53
CA PRO A 519 -32.48 16.00 19.39
C PRO A 519 -32.23 15.02 20.54
N THR A 520 -31.94 13.77 20.19
CA THR A 520 -31.47 12.76 21.16
C THR A 520 -30.14 13.22 21.74
N LEU A 521 -29.93 12.97 23.05
CA LEU A 521 -28.76 13.41 23.80
C LEU A 521 -27.50 12.63 23.36
N GLY A 522 -26.88 13.10 22.28
CA GLY A 522 -25.57 12.67 21.77
C GLY A 522 -24.60 13.85 21.71
N SER A 523 -23.29 13.55 21.68
CA SER A 523 -22.21 14.52 21.85
C SER A 523 -22.38 15.78 20.98
N GLN A 524 -22.50 16.95 21.62
CA GLN A 524 -22.36 18.23 20.91
C GLN A 524 -20.88 18.46 20.59
N ALA A 525 -20.57 18.59 19.30
CA ALA A 525 -19.23 19.03 18.90
C ALA A 525 -18.97 20.45 19.45
N PRO A 526 -17.80 20.72 20.06
CA PRO A 526 -17.50 22.03 20.62
C PRO A 526 -17.53 23.12 19.53
N HIS A 527 -17.87 24.35 19.93
CA HIS A 527 -18.18 25.45 19.01
C HIS A 527 -17.10 25.71 17.93
N SER A 528 -15.82 25.53 18.26
CA SER A 528 -14.69 25.68 17.32
C SER A 528 -14.62 24.57 16.25
N GLN A 529 -15.18 23.38 16.50
CA GLN A 529 -15.28 22.30 15.52
C GLN A 529 -16.48 22.47 14.59
N GLN A 530 -17.58 23.08 15.06
CA GLN A 530 -18.78 23.33 14.25
C GLN A 530 -18.76 24.67 13.49
N PHE A 531 -18.13 25.70 14.06
CA PHE A 531 -18.08 27.05 13.53
C PHE A 531 -16.63 27.56 13.48
N PRO A 532 -15.85 27.23 12.42
CA PRO A 532 -14.54 27.84 12.20
C PRO A 532 -14.66 29.35 11.98
N ARG A 533 -13.63 30.11 12.36
CA ARG A 533 -13.64 31.59 12.24
C ARG A 533 -13.83 32.03 10.79
N THR A 534 -14.80 32.92 10.57
CA THR A 534 -15.11 33.44 9.23
C THR A 534 -14.02 34.37 8.74
N ARG A 535 -13.53 34.15 7.51
CA ARG A 535 -12.57 35.04 6.84
C ARG A 535 -13.23 35.89 5.76
N LYS A 536 -12.90 37.18 5.73
CA LYS A 536 -13.19 38.13 4.65
C LYS A 536 -11.94 38.97 4.40
N MET A 537 -11.71 39.39 3.15
CA MET A 537 -10.46 40.09 2.77
C MET A 537 -10.25 41.45 3.46
N PHE A 538 -11.29 42.02 4.07
CA PHE A 538 -11.27 43.29 4.77
C PHE A 538 -11.82 43.17 6.21
N ASP A 539 -11.78 41.96 6.77
CA ASP A 539 -12.07 41.78 8.20
C ASP A 539 -10.93 42.37 9.05
N LYS A 540 -11.29 43.00 10.18
CA LYS A 540 -10.29 43.52 11.13
C LYS A 540 -9.90 42.49 12.20
N GLY A 541 -10.64 41.38 12.29
CA GLY A 541 -10.50 40.43 13.39
C GLY A 541 -11.16 40.95 14.69
N PRO A 542 -11.04 40.21 15.80
CA PRO A 542 -11.49 40.67 17.11
C PRO A 542 -10.59 41.82 17.60
N ASP A 543 -11.18 42.80 18.30
CA ASP A 543 -10.46 44.01 18.74
C ASP A 543 -9.27 43.73 19.67
N GLN A 544 -9.30 42.59 20.38
CA GLN A 544 -8.15 41.92 20.99
C GLN A 544 -8.30 40.40 20.81
N THR A 545 -7.23 39.73 20.41
CA THR A 545 -7.03 38.33 20.81
C THR A 545 -6.56 38.33 22.25
N ALA A 546 -7.26 37.63 23.14
CA ALA A 546 -6.76 37.41 24.49
C ALA A 546 -5.45 36.61 24.39
N GLU A 547 -4.39 37.17 24.95
CA GLU A 547 -3.26 36.39 25.45
C GLU A 547 -3.77 35.75 26.74
N ASP A 548 -4.27 34.51 26.64
CA ASP A 548 -4.61 33.72 27.84
C ASP A 548 -3.30 33.53 28.64
N GLU A 549 -3.28 34.00 29.89
CA GLU A 549 -2.08 33.88 30.74
C GLU A 549 -1.70 32.40 30.90
N ASP A 550 -0.39 32.13 30.84
CA ASP A 550 0.19 30.78 30.89
C ASP A 550 -0.02 30.13 32.28
N GLU A 551 -1.22 29.61 32.56
CA GLU A 551 -1.44 28.66 33.65
C GLU A 551 -0.61 27.42 33.33
N THR A 552 0.59 27.35 33.90
CA THR A 552 1.54 26.23 33.79
C THR A 552 1.04 24.99 34.54
N THR A 553 -0.14 24.51 34.15
CA THR A 553 -0.59 23.15 34.42
C THR A 553 0.42 22.23 33.76
N ALA A 554 1.20 21.53 34.58
CA ALA A 554 2.23 20.62 34.09
C ALA A 554 1.57 19.45 33.36
N HIS A 555 1.37 19.60 32.05
CA HIS A 555 0.99 18.52 31.15
C HIS A 555 1.99 17.38 31.33
N ARG A 556 1.60 16.35 32.10
CA ARG A 556 2.32 15.09 32.13
C ARG A 556 2.40 14.61 30.68
N SER A 557 3.62 14.56 30.16
CA SER A 557 3.94 14.05 28.83
C SER A 557 3.73 12.54 28.80
N PHE A 558 2.46 12.12 28.83
CA PHE A 558 2.04 10.76 28.52
C PHE A 558 2.57 10.43 27.14
N ILE A 559 3.48 9.45 27.09
CA ILE A 559 4.47 9.26 26.03
C ILE A 559 3.82 9.39 24.65
N SER A 560 3.99 10.55 24.02
CA SER A 560 3.70 10.75 22.62
C SER A 560 4.73 9.95 21.84
N VAL A 561 4.30 8.84 21.25
CA VAL A 561 5.15 8.05 20.37
C VAL A 561 5.43 8.92 19.14
N SER A 562 6.57 9.62 19.14
CA SER A 562 7.10 10.28 17.95
C SER A 562 7.52 9.18 16.98
N LEU A 563 6.55 8.74 16.17
CA LEU A 563 6.79 7.78 15.12
C LEU A 563 7.66 8.45 14.07
N GLN A 564 8.84 7.88 13.83
CA GLN A 564 9.77 8.31 12.80
C GLN A 564 10.11 7.09 11.96
N THR A 565 10.18 7.27 10.64
CA THR A 565 10.67 6.20 9.75
C THR A 565 12.19 6.17 9.75
N GLY A 566 12.75 5.05 9.28
CA GLY A 566 14.17 4.99 8.95
C GLY A 566 14.54 5.63 7.60
N LEU A 567 13.64 6.38 6.93
CA LEU A 567 13.83 6.83 5.54
C LEU A 567 15.11 7.64 5.36
N CYS A 568 15.30 8.67 6.18
CA CYS A 568 16.45 9.57 6.06
C CYS A 568 17.77 8.85 6.35
N ASP A 569 17.79 7.95 7.34
CA ASP A 569 18.99 7.23 7.78
C ASP A 569 19.31 6.04 6.87
N TRP A 570 18.30 5.42 6.26
CA TRP A 570 18.46 4.48 5.16
C TRP A 570 19.04 5.18 3.94
N SER A 571 18.48 6.33 3.55
CA SER A 571 18.99 7.15 2.44
C SER A 571 20.45 7.58 2.68
N ALA A 572 20.80 7.96 3.92
CA ALA A 572 22.15 8.42 4.27
C ALA A 572 23.23 7.35 4.07
N LYS A 573 22.88 6.06 4.19
CA LYS A 573 23.83 4.94 3.98
C LYS A 573 24.42 4.90 2.58
N TYR A 574 23.74 5.47 1.57
CA TYR A 574 24.28 5.62 0.22
C TYR A 574 25.66 6.31 0.21
N PHE A 575 25.82 7.40 0.96
CA PHE A 575 27.09 8.12 1.00
C PHE A 575 28.17 7.38 1.80
N ALA A 576 27.79 6.55 2.77
CA ALA A 576 28.70 5.71 3.54
C ALA A 576 29.25 4.51 2.74
N GLN A 577 28.53 4.05 1.72
CA GLN A 577 28.93 2.97 0.80
C GLN A 577 29.95 3.45 -0.25
N PRO A 578 30.78 2.55 -0.84
CA PRO A 578 31.68 2.89 -1.95
C PRO A 578 30.90 3.29 -3.20
N ILE A 579 31.26 4.42 -3.81
CA ILE A 579 30.63 4.99 -5.00
C ILE A 579 31.52 4.82 -6.25
N MET A 580 32.85 4.72 -6.07
CA MET A 580 33.82 4.62 -7.18
C MET A 580 34.03 3.18 -7.69
N LYS A 581 33.49 2.17 -7.00
CA LYS A 581 33.63 0.77 -7.41
C LYS A 581 32.66 0.43 -8.55
N ILE A 582 33.14 -0.38 -9.50
CA ILE A 582 32.28 -1.05 -10.48
C ILE A 582 31.33 -1.98 -9.69
N PRO A 583 30.00 -1.93 -9.90
CA PRO A 583 29.08 -2.85 -9.22
C PRO A 583 29.33 -4.30 -9.63
N GLU A 584 29.20 -5.24 -8.67
CA GLU A 584 29.55 -6.67 -8.88
C GLU A 584 28.80 -7.33 -10.06
N GLU A 585 27.62 -6.85 -10.42
CA GLU A 585 26.86 -7.34 -11.59
C GLU A 585 27.53 -7.02 -12.94
N HIS A 586 28.31 -5.93 -13.00
CA HIS A 586 29.03 -5.45 -14.18
C HIS A 586 30.46 -6.02 -14.29
N ASP A 587 30.99 -6.58 -13.20
CA ASP A 587 32.24 -7.33 -13.20
C ASP A 587 32.00 -8.76 -13.74
N SER A 588 32.56 -9.05 -14.92
CA SER A 588 32.49 -10.37 -15.56
C SER A 588 33.23 -11.47 -14.78
N GLU A 589 34.17 -11.11 -13.90
CA GLU A 589 34.85 -12.08 -13.04
C GLU A 589 34.12 -12.35 -11.72
N SER A 590 33.04 -11.61 -11.42
CA SER A 590 32.28 -11.82 -10.17
C SER A 590 31.52 -13.14 -10.16
N GLN A 591 31.32 -13.67 -8.95
CA GLN A 591 30.51 -14.87 -8.75
C GLN A 591 29.04 -14.64 -9.15
N VAL A 592 28.50 -13.44 -8.88
CA VAL A 592 27.13 -13.05 -9.22
C VAL A 592 26.92 -13.09 -10.74
N HIS A 593 27.88 -12.55 -11.50
CA HIS A 593 27.82 -12.56 -12.96
C HIS A 593 27.89 -13.99 -13.54
N LYS A 594 28.79 -14.83 -13.03
CA LYS A 594 28.96 -16.23 -13.45
C LYS A 594 27.73 -17.10 -13.17
N GLU A 595 27.10 -16.93 -12.02
CA GLU A 595 25.84 -17.62 -11.71
C GLU A 595 24.68 -17.14 -12.59
N ARG A 596 24.63 -15.83 -12.89
CA ARG A 596 23.64 -15.24 -13.79
C ARG A 596 23.78 -15.80 -15.21
N GLU A 597 24.99 -15.82 -15.76
CA GLU A 597 25.28 -16.43 -17.06
C GLU A 597 24.85 -17.91 -17.10
N TRP A 598 25.17 -18.68 -16.07
CA TRP A 598 24.74 -20.09 -15.96
C TRP A 598 23.22 -20.25 -16.02
N ARG A 599 22.44 -19.38 -15.34
CA ARG A 599 20.97 -19.38 -15.42
C ARG A 599 20.50 -19.11 -16.86
N PHE A 600 21.06 -18.11 -17.54
CA PHE A 600 20.72 -17.81 -18.94
C PHE A 600 21.08 -18.95 -19.91
N LEU A 601 22.26 -19.58 -19.77
CA LEU A 601 22.67 -20.73 -20.59
C LEU A 601 21.71 -21.93 -20.42
N ARG A 602 21.32 -22.22 -19.17
CA ARG A 602 20.29 -23.23 -18.84
C ARG A 602 18.93 -22.89 -19.46
N ASN A 603 18.49 -21.64 -19.37
CA ASN A 603 17.21 -21.21 -19.96
C ASN A 603 17.22 -21.38 -21.49
N ALA A 604 18.32 -20.98 -22.15
CA ALA A 604 18.52 -21.18 -23.57
C ALA A 604 18.59 -22.66 -23.99
N GLN A 605 18.98 -23.57 -23.09
CA GLN A 605 18.84 -25.01 -23.30
C GLN A 605 17.37 -25.46 -23.22
N VAL A 606 16.63 -25.03 -22.20
CA VAL A 606 15.20 -25.35 -22.04
C VAL A 606 14.39 -24.90 -23.25
N HIS A 607 14.55 -23.65 -23.70
CA HIS A 607 13.86 -23.12 -24.88
C HIS A 607 14.15 -23.94 -26.16
N ARG A 608 15.42 -24.26 -26.43
CA ARG A 608 15.78 -25.06 -27.62
C ARG A 608 15.18 -26.46 -27.56
N GLN A 609 15.24 -27.10 -26.39
CA GLN A 609 14.68 -28.43 -26.19
C GLN A 609 13.14 -28.43 -26.32
N SER A 610 12.45 -27.41 -25.79
CA SER A 610 10.99 -27.30 -25.88
C SER A 610 10.53 -27.00 -27.32
N GLN A 611 11.22 -26.13 -28.05
CA GLN A 611 10.93 -25.86 -29.47
C GLN A 611 11.10 -27.11 -30.35
N CYS A 612 12.20 -27.84 -30.19
CA CYS A 612 12.42 -29.11 -30.90
C CYS A 612 11.37 -30.18 -30.56
N ILE A 613 10.72 -30.07 -29.40
CA ILE A 613 9.62 -30.92 -28.97
C ILE A 613 8.32 -30.51 -29.65
N THR A 614 7.93 -29.24 -29.61
CA THR A 614 6.69 -28.74 -30.23
C THR A 614 6.69 -28.99 -31.74
N GLN A 615 7.84 -28.79 -32.41
CA GLN A 615 8.03 -29.06 -33.84
C GLN A 615 7.83 -30.54 -34.24
N ARG A 616 7.95 -31.50 -33.32
CA ARG A 616 7.74 -32.93 -33.60
C ARG A 616 6.27 -33.36 -33.56
N GLY A 617 5.37 -32.47 -33.13
CA GLY A 617 3.95 -32.75 -32.98
C GLY A 617 3.61 -33.55 -31.72
N VAL A 618 2.39 -33.35 -31.21
CA VAL A 618 1.94 -33.89 -29.93
C VAL A 618 0.89 -34.97 -30.15
N THR A 619 1.28 -36.24 -30.00
CA THR A 619 0.43 -37.38 -30.42
C THR A 619 -0.48 -37.95 -29.33
N ARG A 620 -0.12 -37.87 -28.04
CA ARG A 620 -0.91 -38.36 -26.91
C ARG A 620 -0.40 -37.79 -25.60
N LEU A 621 -1.28 -37.51 -24.64
CA LEU A 621 -0.96 -36.84 -23.37
C LEU A 621 -1.67 -37.55 -22.20
N ASP A 622 -1.14 -38.70 -21.77
CA ASP A 622 -1.72 -39.62 -20.75
C ASP A 622 -0.67 -40.15 -19.74
N ASP A 623 0.63 -39.82 -19.89
CA ASP A 623 1.65 -40.36 -18.99
C ASP A 623 1.57 -39.65 -17.63
N GLN A 624 2.04 -40.25 -16.53
CA GLN A 624 2.01 -39.64 -15.20
C GLN A 624 3.40 -39.65 -14.57
N ILE A 625 3.90 -38.47 -14.17
CA ILE A 625 5.20 -38.33 -13.49
C ILE A 625 5.02 -38.30 -11.97
N PHE A 626 4.06 -37.54 -11.47
CA PHE A 626 3.95 -37.22 -10.04
C PHE A 626 2.49 -37.24 -9.55
N ILE A 627 2.29 -37.65 -8.30
CA ILE A 627 1.01 -37.54 -7.59
C ILE A 627 1.30 -37.45 -6.10
N ASN A 628 0.73 -36.46 -5.42
CA ASN A 628 0.94 -36.27 -3.98
C ASN A 628 -0.28 -35.61 -3.32
N ARG A 629 -0.18 -35.29 -2.03
CA ARG A 629 -1.25 -34.71 -1.23
C ARG A 629 -0.91 -33.27 -0.85
N ASN A 630 -1.76 -32.32 -1.23
CA ASN A 630 -1.62 -30.93 -0.80
C ASN A 630 -2.25 -30.73 0.60
N PRO A 631 -1.76 -29.79 1.44
CA PRO A 631 -2.35 -29.51 2.74
C PRO A 631 -3.82 -29.06 2.65
N GLY A 632 -4.11 -28.00 1.89
CA GLY A 632 -5.46 -27.56 1.56
C GLY A 632 -5.90 -27.91 0.12
N VAL A 633 -7.12 -27.51 -0.23
CA VAL A 633 -7.71 -27.72 -1.57
C VAL A 633 -7.03 -26.78 -2.57
N PRO A 634 -6.35 -27.28 -3.63
CA PRO A 634 -5.70 -26.42 -4.61
C PRO A 634 -6.68 -25.50 -5.34
N SER A 635 -6.37 -24.21 -5.37
CA SER A 635 -7.14 -23.15 -6.03
C SER A 635 -6.49 -22.70 -7.33
N VAL A 636 -5.17 -22.48 -7.30
CA VAL A 636 -4.34 -21.98 -8.40
C VAL A 636 -3.04 -22.79 -8.42
N VAL A 637 -2.55 -23.10 -9.62
CA VAL A 637 -1.24 -23.73 -9.82
C VAL A 637 -0.48 -22.95 -10.88
N LYS A 638 0.82 -22.73 -10.63
CA LYS A 638 1.76 -22.18 -11.61
C LYS A 638 3.05 -22.97 -11.65
N PHE A 639 3.58 -23.12 -12.85
CA PHE A 639 4.91 -23.65 -13.10
C PHE A 639 5.95 -22.55 -13.06
N HIS A 640 7.08 -22.82 -12.42
CA HIS A 640 8.27 -22.02 -12.65
C HIS A 640 8.78 -22.27 -14.09
N PRO A 641 9.15 -21.25 -14.90
CA PRO A 641 9.43 -21.45 -16.33
C PRO A 641 10.65 -22.32 -16.68
N PHE A 642 11.67 -22.40 -15.81
CA PHE A 642 12.91 -23.16 -16.08
C PHE A 642 13.31 -24.18 -15.00
N ASN A 643 13.26 -23.82 -13.71
CA ASN A 643 13.46 -24.76 -12.59
C ASN A 643 12.35 -25.84 -12.56
N PRO A 644 12.61 -27.08 -12.09
CA PRO A 644 11.61 -28.14 -11.92
C PRO A 644 10.67 -27.92 -10.71
N CYS A 645 10.23 -26.68 -10.51
CA CYS A 645 9.43 -26.23 -9.38
C CYS A 645 8.01 -25.85 -9.83
N ILE A 646 7.03 -26.14 -8.96
CA ILE A 646 5.64 -25.68 -9.10
C ILE A 646 5.16 -25.10 -7.78
N ALA A 647 4.38 -24.04 -7.87
CA ALA A 647 3.68 -23.43 -6.74
C ALA A 647 2.18 -23.79 -6.81
N VAL A 648 1.65 -24.28 -5.70
CA VAL A 648 0.24 -24.66 -5.53
C VAL A 648 -0.34 -23.83 -4.40
N ALA A 649 -1.20 -22.85 -4.71
CA ALA A 649 -1.98 -22.18 -3.69
C ALA A 649 -3.21 -22.99 -3.29
N ASP A 650 -3.62 -22.87 -2.03
CA ASP A 650 -4.98 -23.22 -1.59
C ASP A 650 -5.80 -21.95 -1.30
N LYS A 651 -6.31 -21.76 -0.08
CA LYS A 651 -7.10 -20.58 0.25
C LYS A 651 -6.21 -19.47 0.84
N ASP A 652 -5.27 -19.85 1.69
CA ASP A 652 -4.52 -18.99 2.59
C ASP A 652 -3.03 -19.36 2.66
N SER A 653 -2.61 -20.45 2.01
CA SER A 653 -1.23 -20.91 1.95
C SER A 653 -0.77 -21.27 0.54
N ILE A 654 0.54 -21.38 0.37
CA ILE A 654 1.21 -21.74 -0.88
C ILE A 654 2.23 -22.85 -0.59
N CYS A 655 2.18 -23.89 -1.41
CA CYS A 655 2.92 -25.13 -1.25
C CYS A 655 3.78 -25.38 -2.49
N PHE A 656 5.09 -25.54 -2.32
CA PHE A 656 6.04 -25.68 -3.42
C PHE A 656 6.54 -27.11 -3.51
N TRP A 657 6.61 -27.65 -4.72
CA TRP A 657 7.05 -29.02 -4.95
C TRP A 657 8.08 -29.09 -6.08
N ASP A 658 9.03 -30.01 -5.92
CA ASP A 658 9.89 -30.48 -6.99
C ASP A 658 9.17 -31.61 -7.72
N TRP A 659 8.86 -31.42 -9.01
CA TRP A 659 8.11 -32.41 -9.79
C TRP A 659 8.99 -33.45 -10.49
N GLU A 660 10.32 -33.31 -10.44
CA GLU A 660 11.27 -34.36 -10.86
C GLU A 660 11.63 -35.31 -9.72
N LYS A 661 11.84 -34.79 -8.50
CA LYS A 661 12.12 -35.58 -7.29
C LYS A 661 10.85 -36.08 -6.61
N GLY A 662 9.73 -35.35 -6.73
CA GLY A 662 8.47 -35.62 -6.04
C GLY A 662 8.43 -35.13 -4.58
N GLU A 663 9.34 -34.24 -4.20
CA GLU A 663 9.52 -33.74 -2.83
C GLU A 663 8.82 -32.39 -2.63
N ARG A 664 8.40 -32.08 -1.39
CA ARG A 664 7.91 -30.74 -1.05
C ARG A 664 9.11 -29.87 -0.69
N LEU A 665 9.28 -28.76 -1.40
CA LEU A 665 10.36 -27.79 -1.17
C LEU A 665 10.01 -26.84 -0.02
N ASP A 666 8.82 -26.26 -0.04
CA ASP A 666 8.41 -25.21 0.91
C ASP A 666 6.88 -25.19 1.13
N TYR A 667 6.43 -24.56 2.22
CA TYR A 667 5.03 -24.31 2.55
C TYR A 667 4.90 -23.11 3.50
N PHE A 668 4.23 -22.03 3.06
CA PHE A 668 4.02 -20.83 3.87
C PHE A 668 2.61 -20.24 3.72
N TYR A 669 2.21 -19.39 4.67
CA TYR A 669 0.94 -18.67 4.66
C TYR A 669 1.08 -17.31 3.97
N ASN A 670 0.14 -16.98 3.10
CA ASN A 670 0.16 -15.75 2.30
C ASN A 670 -0.31 -14.50 3.08
N GLY A 671 -0.67 -14.65 4.36
CA GLY A 671 -1.03 -13.53 5.25
C GLY A 671 -2.40 -12.89 4.98
N ASN A 672 -3.20 -13.41 4.06
CA ASN A 672 -4.51 -12.84 3.74
C ASN A 672 -5.61 -13.22 4.77
N PRO A 673 -6.58 -12.34 5.06
CA PRO A 673 -7.57 -12.58 6.11
C PRO A 673 -8.45 -13.82 5.87
N ARG A 674 -8.82 -14.53 6.95
CA ARG A 674 -9.50 -15.85 6.92
C ARG A 674 -10.78 -15.96 6.07
N TYR A 675 -11.44 -14.87 5.68
CA TYR A 675 -12.61 -14.91 4.80
C TYR A 675 -12.24 -14.86 3.30
N THR A 676 -11.12 -14.24 2.93
CA THR A 676 -10.59 -14.11 1.55
C THR A 676 -10.07 -15.44 0.98
N ARG A 677 -9.64 -15.45 -0.29
CA ARG A 677 -8.90 -16.55 -0.95
C ARG A 677 -7.87 -15.99 -1.93
N ILE A 678 -6.78 -16.74 -2.12
CA ILE A 678 -5.90 -16.59 -3.29
C ILE A 678 -6.72 -16.92 -4.56
N THR A 679 -6.61 -16.06 -5.57
CA THR A 679 -7.33 -16.18 -6.86
C THR A 679 -6.44 -16.04 -8.09
N ALA A 680 -5.27 -15.40 -7.95
CA ALA A 680 -4.26 -15.31 -9.00
C ALA A 680 -2.84 -15.54 -8.44
N MET A 681 -1.94 -16.02 -9.31
CA MET A 681 -0.51 -16.19 -9.04
C MET A 681 0.26 -15.99 -10.35
N GLU A 682 1.42 -15.33 -10.33
CA GLU A 682 2.34 -15.28 -11.48
C GLU A 682 3.81 -15.29 -11.03
N TYR A 683 4.69 -15.84 -11.85
CA TYR A 683 6.14 -15.75 -11.64
C TYR A 683 6.70 -14.51 -12.34
N LEU A 684 7.23 -13.57 -11.54
CA LEU A 684 8.00 -12.43 -12.04
C LEU A 684 9.48 -12.81 -12.09
N ASN A 685 10.25 -12.17 -12.97
CA ASN A 685 11.69 -12.36 -13.17
C ASN A 685 12.10 -13.84 -13.33
N GLY A 686 11.21 -14.67 -13.88
CA GLY A 686 11.32 -16.13 -13.92
C GLY A 686 12.55 -16.69 -14.66
N HIS A 687 13.29 -15.84 -15.36
CA HIS A 687 14.54 -16.14 -16.06
C HIS A 687 15.79 -16.11 -15.15
N ASP A 688 15.77 -15.38 -14.03
CA ASP A 688 16.95 -15.16 -13.18
C ASP A 688 16.56 -15.31 -11.71
N CYS A 689 16.62 -14.25 -10.91
CA CYS A 689 16.11 -14.20 -9.53
C CYS A 689 14.58 -14.10 -9.53
N SER A 690 13.89 -15.24 -9.64
CA SER A 690 12.44 -15.29 -9.73
C SER A 690 11.73 -14.82 -8.45
N LEU A 691 10.63 -14.10 -8.63
CA LEU A 691 9.71 -13.67 -7.59
C LEU A 691 8.33 -14.30 -7.82
N LEU A 692 7.54 -14.50 -6.78
CA LEU A 692 6.17 -15.00 -6.90
C LEU A 692 5.18 -13.91 -6.51
N LEU A 693 4.41 -13.44 -7.48
CA LEU A 693 3.25 -12.59 -7.26
C LEU A 693 2.04 -13.43 -6.89
N THR A 694 1.24 -12.92 -5.97
CA THR A 694 0.01 -13.53 -5.46
C THR A 694 -1.09 -12.47 -5.40
N GLY A 695 -2.30 -12.83 -5.81
CA GLY A 695 -3.47 -11.94 -5.84
C GLY A 695 -4.66 -12.55 -5.11
N THR A 696 -5.23 -11.82 -4.15
CA THR A 696 -6.37 -12.26 -3.33
C THR A 696 -7.67 -11.54 -3.70
N ASP A 697 -8.82 -12.14 -3.39
CA ASP A 697 -10.14 -11.65 -3.82
C ASP A 697 -10.66 -10.41 -3.06
N ASP A 698 -9.89 -9.91 -2.10
CA ASP A 698 -10.00 -8.58 -1.50
C ASP A 698 -9.33 -7.48 -2.34
N GLY A 699 -8.65 -7.83 -3.45
CA GLY A 699 -7.91 -6.90 -4.31
C GLY A 699 -6.46 -6.66 -3.90
N ALA A 700 -5.94 -7.37 -2.90
CA ALA A 700 -4.56 -7.23 -2.43
C ALA A 700 -3.56 -8.04 -3.26
N LEU A 701 -2.39 -7.45 -3.50
CA LEU A 701 -1.24 -8.06 -4.18
C LEU A 701 -0.08 -8.23 -3.19
N ARG A 702 0.60 -9.37 -3.22
CA ARG A 702 1.82 -9.64 -2.42
C ARG A 702 2.88 -10.33 -3.30
N ILE A 703 4.12 -9.86 -3.22
CA ILE A 703 5.27 -10.39 -3.96
C ILE A 703 6.25 -11.04 -2.98
N TRP A 704 6.63 -12.29 -3.27
CA TRP A 704 7.48 -13.12 -2.42
C TRP A 704 8.82 -13.46 -3.09
N LYS A 705 9.86 -13.66 -2.28
CA LYS A 705 11.23 -14.07 -2.65
C LYS A 705 11.72 -15.21 -1.76
N ASN A 706 12.79 -15.89 -2.17
CA ASN A 706 13.47 -17.00 -1.48
C ASN A 706 12.58 -18.25 -1.27
N PHE A 707 11.40 -18.33 -1.92
CA PHE A 707 10.56 -19.52 -1.89
C PHE A 707 11.30 -20.69 -2.54
N ALA A 708 11.14 -21.89 -1.97
CA ALA A 708 11.79 -23.12 -2.44
C ALA A 708 13.35 -23.14 -2.42
N ASP A 709 14.00 -22.14 -1.82
CA ASP A 709 15.40 -22.21 -1.38
C ASP A 709 15.51 -22.84 0.03
N GLN A 710 16.72 -23.01 0.55
CA GLN A 710 16.95 -23.33 1.98
C GLN A 710 16.72 -22.13 2.93
N ARG A 711 16.30 -20.98 2.39
CA ARG A 711 16.03 -19.75 3.14
C ARG A 711 14.53 -19.62 3.38
N ASN A 712 14.14 -18.95 4.45
CA ASN A 712 12.72 -18.69 4.69
C ASN A 712 12.15 -17.74 3.61
N PRO A 713 10.90 -17.95 3.18
CA PRO A 713 10.22 -17.08 2.22
C PRO A 713 10.01 -15.69 2.82
N GLU A 714 10.22 -14.67 2.00
CA GLU A 714 10.25 -13.25 2.40
C GLU A 714 9.30 -12.44 1.51
N MET A 715 8.51 -11.53 2.11
CA MET A 715 7.65 -10.61 1.35
C MET A 715 8.46 -9.39 0.94
N VAL A 716 8.64 -9.18 -0.37
CA VAL A 716 9.41 -8.05 -0.92
C VAL A 716 8.59 -6.77 -0.87
N THR A 717 7.35 -6.83 -1.33
CA THR A 717 6.41 -5.71 -1.38
C THR A 717 4.98 -6.23 -1.47
N ALA A 718 4.02 -5.42 -1.04
CA ALA A 718 2.60 -5.73 -1.12
C ALA A 718 1.77 -4.43 -1.13
N TRP A 719 0.68 -4.42 -1.91
CA TRP A 719 -0.16 -3.23 -2.07
C TRP A 719 -1.59 -3.56 -2.49
N GLN A 720 -2.48 -2.59 -2.34
CA GLN A 720 -3.89 -2.74 -2.71
C GLN A 720 -4.07 -2.55 -4.22
N GLY A 721 -3.88 -3.64 -4.98
CA GLY A 721 -3.99 -3.67 -6.44
C GLY A 721 -5.35 -3.20 -6.97
N LEU A 722 -6.45 -3.55 -6.29
CA LEU A 722 -7.81 -3.11 -6.64
C LEU A 722 -8.56 -2.58 -5.41
N SER A 723 -9.10 -1.37 -5.54
CA SER A 723 -9.90 -0.69 -4.53
C SER A 723 -11.39 -0.98 -4.75
N ASP A 724 -12.22 -0.93 -3.69
CA ASP A 724 -13.69 -1.04 -3.77
C ASP A 724 -14.23 -2.26 -4.55
N MET A 725 -13.68 -3.45 -4.27
CA MET A 725 -14.19 -4.74 -4.79
C MET A 725 -15.68 -4.88 -4.52
N LEU A 726 -16.50 -5.00 -5.57
CA LEU A 726 -17.96 -5.02 -5.44
C LEU A 726 -18.45 -6.46 -5.17
N PRO A 727 -18.93 -6.80 -3.96
CA PRO A 727 -19.55 -8.10 -3.74
C PRO A 727 -20.78 -8.21 -4.65
N THR A 728 -20.87 -9.28 -5.44
CA THR A 728 -21.88 -9.42 -6.50
C THR A 728 -23.29 -9.59 -5.94
N THR A 729 -23.97 -8.46 -5.66
CA THR A 729 -25.30 -8.37 -5.04
C THR A 729 -26.46 -8.81 -5.92
N ARG A 730 -26.24 -9.10 -7.22
CA ARG A 730 -27.26 -9.68 -8.10
C ARG A 730 -27.49 -11.16 -7.79
N GLY A 731 -28.20 -11.43 -6.70
CA GLY A 731 -28.80 -12.73 -6.41
C GLY A 731 -29.87 -13.09 -7.44
N LEU A 732 -29.47 -13.77 -8.52
CA LEU A 732 -30.39 -14.31 -9.52
C LEU A 732 -29.95 -15.73 -9.88
N ALA A 733 -30.79 -16.71 -9.55
CA ALA A 733 -30.40 -18.12 -9.51
C ALA A 733 -30.16 -18.72 -10.91
N ARG A 734 -28.89 -18.89 -11.29
CA ARG A 734 -28.47 -19.82 -12.36
C ARG A 734 -27.43 -20.79 -11.80
N ARG A 735 -27.61 -22.07 -12.11
CA ARG A 735 -26.90 -23.21 -11.47
C ARG A 735 -25.51 -23.46 -12.07
N VAL A 736 -24.66 -22.44 -12.03
CA VAL A 736 -23.20 -22.56 -12.23
C VAL A 736 -22.50 -21.96 -11.01
N SER A 737 -22.77 -22.54 -9.84
CA SER A 737 -21.90 -22.36 -8.68
C SER A 737 -20.70 -23.29 -8.85
N ILE A 738 -19.50 -22.72 -8.97
CA ILE A 738 -18.26 -23.50 -8.78
C ILE A 738 -18.39 -24.17 -7.40
N CYS A 739 -18.31 -25.51 -7.33
CA CYS A 739 -18.77 -26.28 -6.17
C CYS A 739 -17.85 -26.20 -4.94
N LEU A 740 -17.79 -25.01 -4.36
CA LEU A 740 -17.48 -24.78 -2.96
C LEU A 740 -18.77 -24.81 -2.13
N ASP A 741 -18.62 -24.91 -0.81
CA ASP A 741 -19.72 -25.12 0.14
C ASP A 741 -20.78 -23.99 0.11
N ARG A 742 -21.98 -24.26 0.65
CA ARG A 742 -23.15 -23.36 0.68
C ARG A 742 -22.91 -22.01 1.39
N SER A 743 -21.74 -21.83 2.01
CA SER A 743 -21.26 -20.58 2.60
C SER A 743 -20.49 -19.67 1.64
N LYS A 744 -20.26 -20.07 0.38
CA LYS A 744 -19.42 -19.35 -0.60
C LYS A 744 -20.17 -18.95 -1.87
N GLN A 745 -20.96 -17.88 -1.79
CA GLN A 745 -21.29 -17.06 -2.96
C GLN A 745 -20.22 -16.00 -3.12
N GLY A 746 -19.40 -16.11 -4.17
CA GLY A 746 -18.36 -15.13 -4.52
C GLY A 746 -18.16 -15.09 -6.03
N GLY A 747 -17.76 -13.94 -6.54
CA GLY A 747 -17.51 -13.73 -7.97
C GLY A 747 -16.16 -14.27 -8.42
N SER A 748 -15.54 -13.58 -9.38
CA SER A 748 -14.24 -13.99 -9.92
C SER A 748 -13.08 -13.74 -8.95
N GLY A 749 -13.26 -12.89 -7.94
CA GLY A 749 -12.17 -12.36 -7.12
C GLY A 749 -11.30 -11.41 -7.93
N MET A 750 -9.97 -11.54 -7.82
CA MET A 750 -9.02 -10.77 -8.63
C MET A 750 -8.34 -11.67 -9.67
N VAL A 751 -8.25 -11.18 -10.90
CA VAL A 751 -7.46 -11.75 -12.00
C VAL A 751 -6.33 -10.79 -12.35
N VAL A 752 -5.18 -11.35 -12.75
CA VAL A 752 -3.98 -10.59 -13.15
C VAL A 752 -3.39 -11.15 -14.44
N ASP A 753 -2.59 -10.36 -15.14
CA ASP A 753 -1.64 -10.81 -16.17
C ASP A 753 -0.35 -9.99 -16.07
N TRP A 754 0.80 -10.62 -16.36
CA TRP A 754 2.15 -10.05 -16.12
C TRP A 754 2.95 -9.90 -17.41
N GLU A 755 3.45 -8.69 -17.66
CA GLU A 755 4.14 -8.30 -18.88
C GLU A 755 5.64 -8.06 -18.61
N GLN A 756 6.38 -9.16 -18.51
CA GLN A 756 7.79 -9.20 -18.10
C GLN A 756 8.73 -8.26 -18.89
N GLU A 757 8.45 -8.01 -20.16
CA GLU A 757 9.28 -7.17 -21.04
C GLU A 757 9.08 -5.66 -20.80
N THR A 758 7.94 -5.26 -20.23
CA THR A 758 7.59 -3.84 -20.02
C THR A 758 7.43 -3.45 -18.55
N GLY A 759 7.58 -4.41 -17.62
CA GLY A 759 7.36 -4.16 -16.18
C GLY A 759 5.91 -3.83 -15.83
N LEU A 760 4.93 -4.23 -16.65
CA LEU A 760 3.52 -3.90 -16.44
C LEU A 760 2.75 -5.08 -15.84
N LEU A 761 1.96 -4.78 -14.81
CA LEU A 761 1.01 -5.70 -14.19
C LEU A 761 -0.41 -5.19 -14.43
N MET A 762 -1.25 -6.02 -15.04
CA MET A 762 -2.65 -5.68 -15.28
C MET A 762 -3.54 -6.42 -14.28
N THR A 763 -4.43 -5.71 -13.59
CA THR A 763 -5.37 -6.32 -12.63
C THR A 763 -6.82 -5.94 -12.91
N SER A 764 -7.72 -6.90 -12.71
CA SER A 764 -9.18 -6.69 -12.77
C SER A 764 -9.89 -7.80 -11.99
N GLY A 765 -11.21 -7.91 -12.08
CA GLY A 765 -11.96 -8.92 -11.33
C GLY A 765 -13.40 -8.52 -11.08
N ASP A 766 -13.85 -8.64 -9.82
CA ASP A 766 -15.15 -8.15 -9.34
C ASP A 766 -15.24 -6.61 -9.22
N VAL A 767 -14.70 -5.91 -10.23
CA VAL A 767 -14.64 -4.45 -10.40
C VAL A 767 -14.98 -4.07 -11.85
N ARG A 768 -15.29 -2.79 -12.09
CA ARG A 768 -15.68 -2.25 -13.41
C ARG A 768 -14.50 -1.65 -14.20
N VAL A 769 -13.28 -1.98 -13.79
CA VAL A 769 -12.03 -1.36 -14.25
C VAL A 769 -10.96 -2.44 -14.47
N ILE A 770 -10.17 -2.29 -15.52
CA ILE A 770 -8.88 -2.96 -15.71
C ILE A 770 -7.81 -1.92 -15.33
N ARG A 771 -7.06 -2.18 -14.27
CA ARG A 771 -6.01 -1.28 -13.78
C ARG A 771 -4.66 -1.74 -14.29
N ILE A 772 -3.87 -0.80 -14.81
CA ILE A 772 -2.49 -1.03 -15.24
C ILE A 772 -1.55 -0.41 -14.20
N TRP A 773 -0.71 -1.27 -13.62
CA TRP A 773 0.37 -0.91 -12.70
C TRP A 773 1.71 -1.00 -13.43
N ASP A 774 2.57 -0.01 -13.20
CA ASP A 774 3.98 -0.02 -13.52
C ASP A 774 4.74 -0.43 -12.25
N THR A 775 5.45 -1.56 -12.32
CA THR A 775 6.19 -2.11 -11.17
C THR A 775 7.62 -1.60 -11.06
N GLU A 776 8.12 -0.82 -12.03
CA GLU A 776 9.40 -0.10 -11.92
C GLU A 776 9.21 1.20 -11.12
N ARG A 777 8.07 1.88 -11.33
CA ARG A 777 7.69 3.12 -10.63
C ARG A 777 6.87 2.90 -9.36
N GLU A 778 6.44 1.66 -9.14
CA GLU A 778 5.48 1.24 -8.12
C GLU A 778 4.20 2.10 -8.12
N MET A 779 3.65 2.38 -9.32
CA MET A 779 2.50 3.28 -9.50
C MET A 779 1.42 2.73 -10.43
N LYS A 780 0.19 3.20 -10.21
CA LYS A 780 -0.92 3.03 -11.15
C LYS A 780 -0.76 3.99 -12.34
N VAL A 781 -0.62 3.45 -13.54
CA VAL A 781 -0.52 4.24 -14.78
C VAL A 781 -1.90 4.59 -15.36
N GLN A 782 -2.81 3.61 -15.43
CA GLN A 782 -4.08 3.77 -16.13
C GLN A 782 -5.19 2.94 -15.47
N ASP A 783 -6.40 3.53 -15.38
CA ASP A 783 -7.65 2.81 -15.09
C ASP A 783 -8.46 2.76 -16.39
N ILE A 784 -8.59 1.58 -17.01
CA ILE A 784 -9.41 1.33 -18.21
C ILE A 784 -10.82 0.89 -17.79
N PRO A 785 -11.89 1.61 -18.13
CA PRO A 785 -13.26 1.19 -17.81
C PRO A 785 -13.67 -0.02 -18.66
N THR A 786 -14.14 -1.10 -18.03
CA THR A 786 -14.62 -2.29 -18.76
C THR A 786 -15.89 -2.00 -19.58
N GLY A 787 -16.63 -0.97 -19.16
CA GLY A 787 -17.98 -0.68 -19.64
C GLY A 787 -18.95 -1.86 -19.44
N ALA A 788 -18.69 -2.71 -18.43
CA ALA A 788 -19.46 -3.91 -18.14
C ALA A 788 -20.12 -3.80 -16.75
N ASP A 789 -21.29 -4.42 -16.63
CA ASP A 789 -22.02 -4.57 -15.36
C ASP A 789 -21.57 -5.85 -14.61
N SER A 790 -20.91 -6.77 -15.33
CA SER A 790 -20.34 -8.03 -14.84
C SER A 790 -18.84 -7.92 -14.57
N CYS A 791 -18.34 -8.78 -13.69
CA CYS A 791 -16.91 -8.93 -13.40
C CYS A 791 -16.10 -9.48 -14.59
N VAL A 792 -14.81 -9.15 -14.58
CA VAL A 792 -13.79 -9.72 -15.48
C VAL A 792 -13.33 -11.07 -14.90
N THR A 793 -13.34 -12.09 -15.75
CA THR A 793 -13.15 -13.50 -15.36
C THR A 793 -11.82 -14.07 -15.82
N SER A 794 -11.21 -13.42 -16.81
CA SER A 794 -9.89 -13.75 -17.35
C SER A 794 -9.35 -12.54 -18.12
N LEU A 795 -8.04 -12.37 -18.12
CA LEU A 795 -7.33 -11.25 -18.72
C LEU A 795 -6.12 -11.80 -19.49
N SER A 796 -5.80 -11.25 -20.66
CA SER A 796 -4.56 -11.56 -21.36
C SER A 796 -4.09 -10.41 -22.25
N CYS A 797 -2.84 -9.99 -22.11
CA CYS A 797 -2.24 -8.86 -22.83
C CYS A 797 -1.29 -9.30 -23.97
N ASP A 798 -1.10 -8.46 -24.98
CA ASP A 798 -0.06 -8.60 -26.01
C ASP A 798 0.84 -7.35 -25.91
N PRO A 799 2.16 -7.49 -25.66
CA PRO A 799 3.09 -6.35 -25.64
C PRO A 799 3.23 -5.67 -27.00
N GLN A 800 3.44 -6.46 -28.05
CA GLN A 800 3.81 -5.99 -29.39
C GLN A 800 2.67 -5.21 -30.05
N ARG A 801 1.45 -5.76 -29.98
CA ARG A 801 0.24 -5.05 -30.45
C ARG A 801 -0.34 -4.10 -29.40
N SER A 802 0.16 -4.15 -28.16
CA SER A 802 -0.30 -3.40 -26.98
C SER A 802 -1.77 -3.63 -26.60
N LEU A 803 -2.37 -4.73 -27.08
CA LEU A 803 -3.77 -5.10 -26.84
C LEU A 803 -3.96 -5.77 -25.48
N VAL A 804 -5.17 -5.65 -24.93
CA VAL A 804 -5.62 -6.37 -23.73
C VAL A 804 -6.97 -7.04 -24.04
N ALA A 805 -7.03 -8.36 -23.94
CA ALA A 805 -8.26 -9.13 -24.05
C ALA A 805 -8.81 -9.46 -22.65
N ALA A 806 -10.11 -9.22 -22.42
CA ALA A 806 -10.79 -9.52 -21.17
C ALA A 806 -12.05 -10.36 -21.42
N GLY A 807 -12.14 -11.53 -20.78
CA GLY A 807 -13.35 -12.32 -20.69
C GLY A 807 -14.23 -11.82 -19.53
N LEU A 808 -15.55 -11.83 -19.70
CA LEU A 808 -16.51 -11.32 -18.71
C LEU A 808 -17.54 -12.38 -18.29
N GLY A 809 -18.08 -12.19 -17.09
CA GLY A 809 -19.11 -13.07 -16.53
C GLY A 809 -20.46 -13.03 -17.26
N ASP A 810 -20.70 -12.01 -18.10
CA ASP A 810 -21.86 -11.91 -18.99
C ASP A 810 -21.74 -12.75 -20.28
N GLY A 811 -20.55 -13.29 -20.57
CA GLY A 811 -20.24 -14.02 -21.82
C GLY A 811 -19.62 -13.15 -22.92
N SER A 812 -19.50 -11.84 -22.72
CA SER A 812 -18.78 -10.98 -23.67
C SER A 812 -17.26 -11.12 -23.51
N VAL A 813 -16.55 -11.00 -24.64
CA VAL A 813 -15.08 -10.90 -24.69
C VAL A 813 -14.76 -9.54 -25.31
N ARG A 814 -13.94 -8.75 -24.63
CA ARG A 814 -13.66 -7.35 -25.03
C ARG A 814 -12.18 -7.14 -25.22
N VAL A 815 -11.83 -6.33 -26.21
CA VAL A 815 -10.45 -6.00 -26.55
C VAL A 815 -10.25 -4.51 -26.36
N TYR A 816 -9.15 -4.15 -25.73
CA TYR A 816 -8.74 -2.78 -25.47
C TYR A 816 -7.35 -2.53 -26.06
N ASP A 817 -7.13 -1.38 -26.69
CA ASP A 817 -5.79 -0.86 -27.00
C ASP A 817 -5.40 0.16 -25.92
N ARG A 818 -4.34 -0.14 -25.17
CA ARG A 818 -3.85 0.72 -24.08
C ARG A 818 -3.27 2.06 -24.58
N ARG A 819 -2.98 2.19 -25.88
CA ARG A 819 -2.45 3.41 -26.52
C ARG A 819 -3.50 4.53 -26.64
N MET A 820 -4.79 4.18 -26.54
CA MET A 820 -5.92 5.11 -26.67
C MET A 820 -6.41 5.61 -25.30
N GLY A 821 -7.13 6.74 -25.31
CA GLY A 821 -7.72 7.30 -24.09
C GLY A 821 -8.77 6.36 -23.45
N PRO A 822 -8.97 6.39 -22.11
CA PRO A 822 -9.80 5.41 -21.41
C PRO A 822 -11.25 5.25 -21.93
N ASN A 823 -11.84 6.30 -22.49
CA ASN A 823 -13.21 6.25 -23.05
C ASN A 823 -13.29 5.55 -24.42
N GLU A 824 -12.19 5.54 -25.18
CA GLU A 824 -12.13 5.08 -26.57
C GLU A 824 -11.35 3.77 -26.74
N CYS A 825 -10.51 3.43 -25.76
CA CYS A 825 -9.61 2.27 -25.80
C CYS A 825 -10.27 0.92 -26.10
N ARG A 826 -11.57 0.74 -25.85
CA ARG A 826 -12.30 -0.51 -26.12
C ARG A 826 -12.59 -0.66 -27.62
N VAL A 827 -11.58 -1.14 -28.36
CA VAL A 827 -11.63 -1.34 -29.82
C VAL A 827 -12.66 -2.38 -30.27
N MET A 828 -12.84 -3.50 -29.55
CA MET A 828 -13.76 -4.58 -29.95
C MET A 828 -14.58 -5.15 -28.80
N THR A 829 -15.74 -5.76 -29.10
CA THR A 829 -16.62 -6.42 -28.13
C THR A 829 -17.42 -7.55 -28.77
N TYR A 830 -16.96 -8.78 -28.59
CA TYR A 830 -17.63 -10.01 -29.02
C TYR A 830 -18.71 -10.40 -28.02
N ARG A 831 -19.88 -10.84 -28.50
CA ARG A 831 -21.05 -11.21 -27.67
C ARG A 831 -21.66 -12.55 -28.05
N GLU A 832 -20.83 -13.51 -28.46
CA GLU A 832 -21.30 -14.78 -29.00
C GLU A 832 -21.44 -15.91 -27.95
N HIS A 833 -20.74 -15.85 -26.80
CA HIS A 833 -20.93 -16.83 -25.73
C HIS A 833 -22.18 -16.48 -24.90
N GLY A 834 -23.05 -17.46 -24.68
CA GLY A 834 -24.27 -17.30 -23.86
C GLY A 834 -24.07 -17.55 -22.36
N ALA A 835 -22.82 -17.64 -21.89
CA ALA A 835 -22.46 -17.94 -20.50
C ALA A 835 -21.05 -17.43 -20.16
N TRP A 836 -20.75 -17.43 -18.85
CA TRP A 836 -19.47 -17.06 -18.24
C TRP A 836 -18.24 -17.58 -19.01
N VAL A 837 -17.38 -16.66 -19.43
CA VAL A 837 -16.08 -16.99 -20.06
C VAL A 837 -15.14 -17.53 -18.98
N VAL A 838 -14.65 -18.77 -19.14
CA VAL A 838 -13.71 -19.42 -18.20
C VAL A 838 -12.29 -18.92 -18.43
N LYS A 839 -11.89 -18.79 -19.69
CA LYS A 839 -10.62 -18.18 -20.09
C LYS A 839 -10.74 -17.53 -21.47
N ALA A 840 -10.21 -16.32 -21.61
CA ALA A 840 -9.82 -15.71 -22.87
C ALA A 840 -8.28 -15.57 -22.88
N TYR A 841 -7.63 -16.03 -23.95
CA TYR A 841 -6.19 -15.96 -24.13
C TYR A 841 -5.85 -15.35 -25.49
N LEU A 842 -4.96 -14.36 -25.50
CA LEU A 842 -4.45 -13.74 -26.72
C LEU A 842 -3.09 -14.38 -27.06
N GLN A 843 -3.00 -15.04 -28.21
CA GLN A 843 -1.75 -15.62 -28.72
C GLN A 843 -0.72 -14.52 -29.00
N LYS A 844 0.53 -14.72 -28.56
CA LYS A 844 1.63 -13.72 -28.67
C LYS A 844 2.36 -13.73 -30.02
N GLU A 845 1.79 -14.37 -31.04
CA GLU A 845 2.31 -14.39 -32.41
C GLU A 845 1.82 -13.14 -33.16
N PRO A 846 2.51 -12.65 -34.22
CA PRO A 846 2.08 -11.44 -34.96
C PRO A 846 0.67 -11.53 -35.57
N GLU A 847 0.30 -12.73 -36.04
CA GLU A 847 -1.03 -13.08 -36.55
C GLU A 847 -1.85 -13.88 -35.52
N GLY A 848 -1.47 -13.82 -34.25
CA GLY A 848 -2.12 -14.55 -33.16
C GLY A 848 -3.57 -14.11 -32.92
N HIS A 849 -4.42 -15.09 -32.62
CA HIS A 849 -5.85 -14.95 -32.37
C HIS A 849 -6.16 -14.81 -30.87
N ILE A 850 -7.39 -14.42 -30.57
CA ILE A 850 -8.00 -14.53 -29.25
C ILE A 850 -8.75 -15.86 -29.20
N ILE A 851 -8.33 -16.76 -28.31
CA ILE A 851 -9.01 -18.03 -28.02
C ILE A 851 -9.82 -17.85 -26.74
N SER A 852 -11.15 -18.00 -26.80
CA SER A 852 -12.03 -17.87 -25.64
C SER A 852 -12.94 -19.07 -25.45
N VAL A 853 -13.20 -19.46 -24.20
CA VAL A 853 -14.01 -20.64 -23.87
C VAL A 853 -14.99 -20.32 -22.74
N SER A 854 -16.26 -20.70 -22.89
CA SER A 854 -17.26 -20.59 -21.80
C SER A 854 -17.51 -21.90 -21.06
N VAL A 855 -18.17 -21.83 -19.91
CA VAL A 855 -18.62 -23.00 -19.12
C VAL A 855 -19.43 -24.02 -19.94
N ASN A 856 -20.12 -23.58 -20.99
CA ASN A 856 -20.90 -24.46 -21.87
C ASN A 856 -20.02 -25.36 -22.76
N GLY A 857 -18.71 -25.12 -22.83
CA GLY A 857 -17.76 -25.84 -23.69
C GLY A 857 -17.72 -25.35 -25.13
N ASP A 858 -18.31 -24.19 -25.43
CA ASP A 858 -18.10 -23.49 -26.70
C ASP A 858 -16.77 -22.73 -26.65
N VAL A 859 -15.85 -23.12 -27.54
CA VAL A 859 -14.56 -22.50 -27.81
C VAL A 859 -14.69 -21.64 -29.06
N ARG A 860 -14.16 -20.42 -29.04
CA ARG A 860 -14.14 -19.51 -30.20
C ARG A 860 -12.76 -18.95 -30.45
N PHE A 861 -12.51 -18.67 -31.72
CA PHE A 861 -11.31 -18.01 -32.23
C PHE A 861 -11.74 -16.69 -32.89
N PHE A 862 -11.19 -15.57 -32.44
CA PHE A 862 -11.40 -14.25 -33.04
C PHE A 862 -10.04 -13.67 -33.50
N ASP A 863 -9.96 -13.08 -34.69
CA ASP A 863 -8.90 -12.09 -34.99
C ASP A 863 -9.33 -10.74 -34.37
N PRO A 864 -8.49 -10.05 -33.58
CA PRO A 864 -8.79 -8.69 -33.09
C PRO A 864 -9.19 -7.67 -34.17
N ARG A 865 -8.96 -7.95 -35.46
CA ARG A 865 -9.35 -7.13 -36.62
C ARG A 865 -10.78 -7.40 -37.14
N THR A 866 -11.43 -8.50 -36.76
CA THR A 866 -12.71 -8.97 -37.34
C THR A 866 -13.83 -9.06 -36.30
N PRO A 867 -15.08 -8.63 -36.58
CA PRO A 867 -16.16 -8.57 -35.59
C PRO A 867 -16.81 -9.92 -35.23
N GLU A 868 -16.59 -10.97 -36.01
CA GLU A 868 -17.21 -12.30 -35.86
C GLU A 868 -16.12 -13.37 -35.59
N SER A 869 -16.50 -14.50 -34.99
CA SER A 869 -15.58 -15.62 -34.81
C SER A 869 -15.21 -16.31 -36.13
N ILE A 870 -13.91 -16.60 -36.30
CA ILE A 870 -13.35 -17.29 -37.47
C ILE A 870 -13.65 -18.80 -37.39
N ASN A 871 -13.61 -19.35 -36.17
CA ASN A 871 -13.81 -20.77 -35.91
C ASN A 871 -14.53 -20.96 -34.57
N ILE A 872 -15.39 -21.98 -34.51
CA ILE A 872 -16.19 -22.36 -33.34
C ILE A 872 -16.03 -23.87 -33.14
N LEU A 873 -15.52 -24.27 -31.97
CA LEU A 873 -15.39 -25.68 -31.58
C LEU A 873 -16.25 -25.96 -30.34
N GLN A 874 -16.70 -27.22 -30.19
CA GLN A 874 -17.54 -27.64 -29.07
C GLN A 874 -16.86 -28.77 -28.29
N THR A 875 -16.37 -28.46 -27.09
CA THR A 875 -15.81 -29.42 -26.13
C THR A 875 -16.92 -30.06 -25.29
N ALA A 876 -16.51 -30.92 -24.35
CA ALA A 876 -17.37 -31.38 -23.26
C ALA A 876 -18.08 -30.21 -22.53
N LYS A 877 -19.37 -30.38 -22.24
CA LYS A 877 -20.20 -29.39 -21.53
C LYS A 877 -19.90 -29.39 -20.02
N GLY A 878 -20.08 -28.25 -19.37
CA GLY A 878 -19.93 -28.12 -17.92
C GLY A 878 -18.46 -28.11 -17.51
N LEU A 879 -17.71 -27.17 -18.10
CA LEU A 879 -16.30 -26.93 -17.75
C LEU A 879 -16.18 -26.23 -16.40
N MET A 880 -15.24 -26.70 -15.59
CA MET A 880 -14.92 -26.20 -14.24
C MET A 880 -13.56 -25.50 -14.20
N ALA A 881 -12.62 -25.95 -15.02
CA ALA A 881 -11.29 -25.40 -15.19
C ALA A 881 -10.85 -25.55 -16.65
N LEU A 882 -10.02 -24.63 -17.14
CA LEU A 882 -9.44 -24.69 -18.48
C LEU A 882 -8.08 -23.96 -18.51
N ASP A 883 -7.12 -24.52 -19.24
CA ASP A 883 -5.89 -23.82 -19.59
C ASP A 883 -5.52 -24.02 -21.07
N ILE A 884 -4.68 -23.12 -21.59
CA ILE A 884 -4.29 -23.01 -23.01
C ILE A 884 -2.77 -22.89 -23.07
N HIS A 885 -2.10 -23.80 -23.79
CA HIS A 885 -0.63 -23.83 -23.87
C HIS A 885 -0.11 -22.73 -24.81
N PRO A 886 0.73 -21.79 -24.34
CA PRO A 886 1.02 -20.55 -25.04
C PRO A 886 1.80 -20.71 -26.37
N GLN A 887 2.61 -21.77 -26.50
CA GLN A 887 3.43 -22.03 -27.69
C GLN A 887 2.96 -23.21 -28.56
N ALA A 888 1.86 -23.88 -28.20
CA ALA A 888 1.49 -25.17 -28.81
C ALA A 888 0.02 -25.27 -29.24
N ASN A 889 -0.78 -24.24 -28.96
CA ASN A 889 -2.19 -24.13 -29.35
C ASN A 889 -3.05 -25.33 -28.91
N LEU A 890 -2.62 -25.98 -27.82
CA LEU A 890 -3.38 -27.01 -27.10
C LEU A 890 -4.23 -26.36 -26.02
N PHE A 891 -5.40 -26.95 -25.74
CA PHE A 891 -6.21 -26.56 -24.58
C PHE A 891 -6.70 -27.78 -23.80
N ALA A 892 -6.52 -27.73 -22.48
CA ALA A 892 -6.91 -28.77 -21.56
C ALA A 892 -8.16 -28.31 -20.79
N CYS A 893 -9.25 -29.08 -20.87
CA CYS A 893 -10.50 -28.76 -20.21
C CYS A 893 -10.83 -29.77 -19.09
N GLY A 894 -11.26 -29.28 -17.94
CA GLY A 894 -11.70 -30.10 -16.80
C GLY A 894 -13.20 -30.03 -16.63
N SER A 895 -13.88 -31.18 -16.75
CA SER A 895 -15.34 -31.30 -16.57
C SER A 895 -15.71 -31.62 -15.12
N MET A 896 -16.90 -31.18 -14.70
CA MET A 896 -17.52 -31.61 -13.44
C MET A 896 -17.57 -33.14 -13.25
N ASN A 897 -17.60 -33.91 -14.35
CA ASN A 897 -17.65 -35.37 -14.35
C ASN A 897 -16.27 -36.05 -14.17
N GLN A 898 -15.37 -35.46 -13.37
CA GLN A 898 -14.03 -35.99 -13.03
C GLN A 898 -13.08 -36.28 -14.22
N PHE A 899 -13.44 -35.78 -15.41
CA PHE A 899 -12.86 -36.09 -16.70
C PHE A 899 -12.09 -34.88 -17.25
N ILE A 900 -10.92 -35.14 -17.82
CA ILE A 900 -10.09 -34.14 -18.48
C ILE A 900 -9.86 -34.57 -19.93
N ALA A 901 -10.09 -33.65 -20.85
CA ALA A 901 -9.81 -33.83 -22.27
C ALA A 901 -8.85 -32.74 -22.74
N VAL A 902 -7.82 -33.13 -23.50
CA VAL A 902 -6.87 -32.22 -24.12
C VAL A 902 -7.13 -32.23 -25.63
N TYR A 903 -7.28 -31.04 -26.20
CA TYR A 903 -7.59 -30.83 -27.62
C TYR A 903 -6.44 -30.11 -28.32
N ASN A 904 -6.33 -30.30 -29.63
CA ASN A 904 -5.55 -29.42 -30.50
C ASN A 904 -6.36 -28.17 -30.94
N SER A 905 -5.71 -27.27 -31.66
CA SER A 905 -6.29 -26.07 -32.29
C SER A 905 -7.51 -26.33 -33.20
N ASN A 906 -7.66 -27.56 -33.70
CA ASN A 906 -8.66 -27.94 -34.70
C ASN A 906 -9.90 -28.59 -34.06
N GLY A 907 -9.84 -28.92 -32.78
CA GLY A 907 -10.90 -29.63 -32.04
C GLY A 907 -10.73 -31.14 -31.96
N ASP A 908 -9.63 -31.70 -32.48
CA ASP A 908 -9.30 -33.11 -32.31
C ASP A 908 -8.88 -33.39 -30.87
N VAL A 909 -9.36 -34.50 -30.31
CA VAL A 909 -9.03 -34.93 -28.95
C VAL A 909 -7.71 -35.71 -28.94
N ILE A 910 -6.68 -35.14 -28.30
CA ILE A 910 -5.35 -35.75 -28.13
C ILE A 910 -5.35 -36.78 -27.00
N SER A 911 -6.02 -36.48 -25.87
CA SER A 911 -6.10 -37.38 -24.73
C SER A 911 -7.35 -37.19 -23.89
N ASN A 912 -7.69 -38.24 -23.13
CA ASN A 912 -8.98 -38.42 -22.46
C ASN A 912 -8.76 -39.02 -21.06
N ILE A 913 -8.18 -38.22 -20.18
CA ILE A 913 -7.74 -38.60 -18.85
C ILE A 913 -8.95 -38.81 -17.94
N LYS A 914 -9.32 -40.09 -17.74
CA LYS A 914 -10.32 -40.55 -16.76
C LYS A 914 -9.62 -41.25 -15.61
N TYR A 915 -9.86 -40.78 -14.38
CA TYR A 915 -9.34 -41.40 -13.18
C TYR A 915 -10.36 -42.43 -12.67
N TYR A 916 -10.00 -43.70 -12.69
CA TYR A 916 -10.72 -44.77 -12.00
C TYR A 916 -9.94 -45.14 -10.74
N ASP A 917 -10.59 -45.07 -9.58
CA ASP A 917 -10.08 -45.70 -8.35
C ASP A 917 -10.50 -47.19 -8.35
N GLY A 918 -9.89 -48.00 -7.48
CA GLY A 918 -10.12 -49.44 -7.41
C GLY A 918 -11.55 -49.84 -7.00
N PHE A 919 -11.80 -51.15 -6.91
CA PHE A 919 -13.13 -51.78 -6.76
C PHE A 919 -13.98 -51.33 -5.54
N MET A 920 -13.46 -50.51 -4.63
CA MET A 920 -14.20 -49.87 -3.52
C MET A 920 -13.87 -48.36 -3.35
N GLY A 921 -13.50 -47.69 -4.44
CA GLY A 921 -12.97 -46.33 -4.44
C GLY A 921 -13.91 -45.24 -3.90
N GLN A 922 -13.33 -44.26 -3.21
CA GLN A 922 -14.08 -43.14 -2.63
C GLN A 922 -14.43 -42.08 -3.70
N ARG A 923 -15.56 -41.38 -3.53
CA ARG A 923 -16.00 -40.35 -4.49
C ARG A 923 -15.04 -39.16 -4.52
N ILE A 924 -14.23 -39.08 -5.56
CA ILE A 924 -13.40 -37.91 -5.88
C ILE A 924 -14.31 -36.70 -6.24
N GLY A 925 -13.92 -35.48 -5.88
CA GLY A 925 -14.67 -34.27 -6.23
C GLY A 925 -14.29 -33.68 -7.60
N ALA A 926 -14.72 -32.44 -7.85
CA ALA A 926 -14.50 -31.75 -9.12
C ALA A 926 -13.05 -31.25 -9.26
N ILE A 927 -12.60 -31.16 -10.52
CA ILE A 927 -11.33 -30.52 -10.89
C ILE A 927 -11.45 -29.01 -10.64
N SER A 928 -10.53 -28.44 -9.85
CA SER A 928 -10.59 -27.03 -9.43
C SER A 928 -9.68 -26.12 -10.26
N CYS A 929 -8.49 -26.58 -10.65
CA CYS A 929 -7.63 -25.86 -11.59
C CYS A 929 -6.78 -26.80 -12.45
N LEU A 930 -6.34 -26.26 -13.58
CA LEU A 930 -5.45 -26.88 -14.56
C LEU A 930 -4.33 -25.89 -14.87
N ALA A 931 -3.14 -26.39 -15.19
CA ALA A 931 -2.03 -25.57 -15.67
C ALA A 931 -1.15 -26.36 -16.66
N PHE A 932 -0.78 -25.70 -17.76
CA PHE A 932 0.34 -26.09 -18.62
C PHE A 932 1.64 -25.47 -18.14
N HIS A 933 2.77 -26.11 -18.47
CA HIS A 933 4.08 -25.49 -18.35
C HIS A 933 4.24 -24.42 -19.46
N PRO A 934 4.89 -23.26 -19.25
CA PRO A 934 5.06 -22.22 -20.27
C PRO A 934 5.70 -22.70 -21.58
N TYR A 935 6.71 -23.57 -21.49
CA TYR A 935 7.46 -24.07 -22.65
C TYR A 935 7.26 -25.57 -22.99
N TRP A 936 7.28 -26.48 -22.00
CA TRP A 936 7.29 -27.92 -22.25
C TRP A 936 5.92 -28.49 -22.65
N VAL A 937 5.88 -29.10 -23.84
CA VAL A 937 4.71 -29.89 -24.28
C VAL A 937 4.91 -31.40 -24.09
N ARG A 938 6.02 -31.99 -24.57
CA ARG A 938 6.28 -33.45 -24.40
C ARG A 938 7.72 -33.94 -24.70
N GLN A 939 8.31 -34.70 -23.77
CA GLN A 939 9.41 -35.67 -23.98
C GLN A 939 10.84 -35.16 -24.24
N ILE A 940 11.64 -35.17 -23.15
CA ILE A 940 12.90 -35.96 -23.13
C ILE A 940 12.70 -37.06 -22.05
N SER A 941 13.57 -38.08 -21.99
CA SER A 941 13.40 -39.37 -21.28
C SER A 941 13.09 -39.35 -19.76
N LYS A 942 12.94 -38.18 -19.12
CA LYS A 942 12.41 -38.02 -17.75
C LYS A 942 11.43 -36.83 -17.56
N MET A 943 11.13 -36.02 -18.58
CA MET A 943 10.32 -34.80 -18.45
C MET A 943 9.15 -34.73 -19.46
N LYS A 944 7.95 -34.46 -18.93
CA LYS A 944 6.65 -34.17 -19.59
C LYS A 944 5.73 -33.56 -18.51
N THR A 945 4.84 -32.58 -18.74
CA THR A 945 4.10 -31.97 -17.59
C THR A 945 2.80 -31.20 -17.87
N VAL A 946 1.67 -31.68 -17.29
CA VAL A 946 0.35 -31.00 -17.21
C VAL A 946 -0.23 -31.15 -15.79
N PHE A 947 -0.48 -30.05 -15.07
CA PHE A 947 -0.95 -30.13 -13.69
C PHE A 947 -2.47 -30.27 -13.59
N ILE A 948 -2.89 -31.25 -12.79
CA ILE A 948 -4.28 -31.67 -12.58
C ILE A 948 -4.57 -31.69 -11.09
N THR A 949 -5.31 -30.71 -10.60
CA THR A 949 -5.75 -30.68 -9.21
C THR A 949 -7.19 -31.15 -9.08
N ARG A 950 -7.52 -31.79 -7.95
CA ARG A 950 -8.87 -32.30 -7.68
C ARG A 950 -9.30 -31.86 -6.29
N SER A 951 -10.33 -31.03 -6.23
CA SER A 951 -11.02 -30.75 -4.96
C SER A 951 -11.74 -32.02 -4.49
N CYS A 952 -11.82 -32.25 -3.18
CA CYS A 952 -12.56 -33.39 -2.63
C CYS A 952 -13.62 -32.90 -1.64
N SER A 953 -14.86 -32.81 -2.10
CA SER A 953 -15.99 -32.31 -1.32
C SER A 953 -16.68 -33.44 -0.53
N VAL A 954 -16.04 -33.94 0.54
CA VAL A 954 -16.66 -34.47 1.78
C VAL A 954 -15.56 -34.94 2.76
N GLY A 955 -15.59 -34.44 3.99
CA GLY A 955 -15.08 -35.14 5.20
C GLY A 955 -13.58 -35.53 5.29
N LYS A 956 -12.68 -34.54 5.44
CA LYS A 956 -11.28 -34.67 5.96
C LYS A 956 -10.29 -35.66 5.29
N ALA A 957 -10.71 -36.51 4.36
CA ALA A 957 -9.85 -37.49 3.70
C ALA A 957 -9.57 -37.13 2.22
N ASN A 958 -8.33 -37.38 1.78
CA ASN A 958 -7.90 -37.39 0.37
C ASN A 958 -7.98 -36.06 -0.41
N LEU A 959 -7.03 -35.16 -0.14
CA LEU A 959 -6.73 -33.96 -0.96
C LEU A 959 -5.55 -34.22 -1.92
N LYS A 960 -5.77 -35.02 -2.96
CA LYS A 960 -4.73 -35.39 -3.93
C LYS A 960 -4.63 -34.41 -5.09
N PHE A 961 -3.41 -34.14 -5.56
CA PHE A 961 -3.13 -33.45 -6.81
C PHE A 961 -2.13 -34.28 -7.64
N GLN A 962 -2.24 -34.18 -8.96
CA GLN A 962 -1.65 -35.12 -9.92
C GLN A 962 -0.96 -34.35 -11.05
N VAL A 963 0.08 -34.97 -11.60
CA VAL A 963 0.82 -34.50 -12.76
C VAL A 963 0.74 -35.59 -13.80
N VAL A 964 -0.29 -35.46 -14.63
CA VAL A 964 -0.38 -36.18 -15.90
C VAL A 964 0.37 -35.35 -16.94
N THR A 965 0.61 -35.90 -18.13
CA THR A 965 1.48 -35.27 -19.11
C THR A 965 0.98 -35.53 -20.51
#